data_AF-A0A1I2E2H7-F1
#
_entry.id   AF-A0A1I2E2H7-F1
#
_cell.length_a   1.000
_cell.length_b   1.000
_cell.length_c   1.000
_cell.angle_alpha   90.00
_cell.angle_beta   90.00
_cell.angle_gamma   90.00
#
_symmetry.space_group_name_H-M   'P 1'
#
loop_
_entity.id
_entity.type
_entity.pdbx_description
1 polymer ?
#
loop_
_entity_poly.entity_id
_entity_poly.type
_entity_poly.pdbx_seq_one_letter_code
_entity_poly.pdbx_strand_id
1 'polypeptide(L)'
;MSTLIKDKLHPLFTISISPEEENWRERLKEEPSPFLFIEKNNKIQSYIYLRDTNWEHIDDITIEDLLNHSHSLQNVGVINKTQTVIPPSFIFRILGEPLALVKDDEGAYCGYIRREDLLVELLRLEDDNTNLLKVMLSSIPMGLFITDNEGIIVNSNEAGMRMIKSSLQNVEGSPAAEWFNGDHIEKVLATHKKILNQIQIEGEAGVLVDYIPIMDSKDNLDGIMIVVQDLPKVEEMAMEIEYVKNLNADLNAILSSMYDEIIVVNDKGEILRYNDNFIAGVKNDNVKNLVGHNLFELEDHGFFNPSIMRLVLERREKVSIVQETEHGKNILAVGNPVFDENDNIHRIVIALRDITETTKLKSELNETRKLTKRYKEELESLRNLEHSSKEIVYCSPAMEQVMAKVKKLAEFHSTVLILGESGVGKELIAQSIHKHGLRADKPFLSINCGAIPENLLESELFGYTKGAFTGADTQGKKGYFQQADGGVLVLDEIGEISQQLQIKLLRVLQEGEVLPVGSSVPAPVDVQIIASTNKDLEKMVREGTFREDLYYRINVIPIVVPPLRDRSEDIPLLAYHFLQQLNVKYGKEYYFSPDALNLLEVYSWPGNIRELQNIIERLVVTAEDQVISAEFVRPLLKLGDSGKHKPIITDIIPFQEAQESTEEQLILLAMEKYKTTTKAAQALKISQSAVSRKYNKILKKQNQLHVNES
;
A
#
# COMPACT_ATOMS: atom_id res chain seq x y z
N MET A 1 78.40 -5.76 42.42
CA MET A 1 78.57 -5.88 40.96
C MET A 1 78.14 -7.26 40.60
N SER A 2 77.07 -7.43 39.82
CA SER A 2 76.92 -8.71 39.13
C SER A 2 78.17 -8.84 38.25
N THR A 3 78.94 -9.91 38.44
CA THR A 3 80.06 -10.30 37.57
C THR A 3 79.65 -10.30 36.09
N LEU A 4 78.36 -10.50 35.84
CA LEU A 4 77.66 -10.39 34.56
C LEU A 4 78.02 -9.17 33.71
N ILE A 5 77.78 -7.95 34.20
CA ILE A 5 77.98 -6.73 33.39
C ILE A 5 79.48 -6.42 33.23
N LYS A 6 80.35 -6.95 34.07
CA LYS A 6 81.80 -6.73 33.92
C LYS A 6 82.44 -7.66 32.91
N ASP A 7 82.04 -8.94 32.91
CA ASP A 7 82.73 -9.96 32.13
C ASP A 7 82.14 -10.15 30.72
N LYS A 8 80.90 -9.68 30.48
CA LYS A 8 80.16 -9.85 29.22
C LYS A 8 79.79 -8.55 28.51
N LEU A 9 80.31 -7.41 28.98
CA LEU A 9 80.10 -6.11 28.35
C LEU A 9 81.03 -5.96 27.16
N HIS A 10 80.42 -5.83 25.99
CA HIS A 10 81.12 -5.50 24.75
C HIS A 10 81.11 -3.98 24.52
N PRO A 11 82.23 -3.39 24.06
CA PRO A 11 82.27 -1.97 23.73
C PRO A 11 81.36 -1.66 22.53
N LEU A 12 80.85 -0.43 22.44
CA LEU A 12 80.04 0.02 21.32
C LEU A 12 80.95 0.43 20.17
N PHE A 13 80.86 -0.26 19.04
CA PHE A 13 81.46 0.21 17.81
C PHE A 13 80.50 1.21 17.14
N THR A 14 80.80 2.52 17.25
CA THR A 14 79.95 3.59 16.72
C THR A 14 80.48 4.21 15.42
N ILE A 15 79.56 4.59 14.53
CA ILE A 15 79.82 5.43 13.35
C ILE A 15 79.01 6.72 13.48
N SER A 16 79.69 7.86 13.38
CA SER A 16 79.00 9.15 13.34
C SER A 16 78.58 9.50 11.91
N ILE A 17 77.29 9.80 11.73
CA ILE A 17 76.71 10.24 10.44
C ILE A 17 76.48 11.76 10.40
N SER A 18 76.72 12.47 11.51
CA SER A 18 76.57 13.92 11.59
C SER A 18 77.43 14.47 12.74
N PRO A 19 78.66 14.97 12.47
CA PRO A 19 79.33 14.97 11.17
C PRO A 19 79.71 13.56 10.71
N GLU A 20 79.69 13.32 9.40
CA GLU A 20 80.05 12.04 8.79
C GLU A 20 81.53 11.72 9.04
N GLU A 21 81.80 10.55 9.61
CA GLU A 21 83.15 10.03 9.80
C GLU A 21 83.65 9.39 8.49
N GLU A 22 84.85 9.72 8.00
CA GLU A 22 85.35 9.17 6.71
C GLU A 22 86.03 7.79 6.86
N ASN A 23 86.64 7.50 8.03
CA ASN A 23 87.52 6.33 8.23
C ASN A 23 86.85 5.14 8.93
N TRP A 24 85.52 5.12 9.06
CA TRP A 24 84.83 4.03 9.78
C TRP A 24 85.02 2.65 9.13
N ARG A 25 85.21 2.59 7.80
CA ARG A 25 85.41 1.33 7.05
C ARG A 25 86.72 0.64 7.45
N GLU A 26 87.78 1.42 7.62
CA GLU A 26 89.08 0.89 8.07
C GLU A 26 89.00 0.43 9.53
N ARG A 27 88.36 1.21 10.41
CA ARG A 27 88.13 0.84 11.82
C ARG A 27 87.35 -0.46 11.95
N LEU A 28 86.35 -0.69 11.10
CA LEU A 28 85.53 -1.91 11.15
C LEU A 28 86.30 -3.15 10.68
N LYS A 29 87.26 -2.98 9.75
CA LYS A 29 88.16 -4.05 9.31
C LYS A 29 89.21 -4.40 10.39
N GLU A 30 89.67 -3.40 11.15
CA GLU A 30 90.64 -3.60 12.24
C GLU A 30 90.02 -4.20 13.51
N GLU A 31 88.80 -3.78 13.86
CA GLU A 31 88.09 -4.26 15.05
C GLU A 31 86.70 -4.82 14.67
N PRO A 32 86.62 -6.11 14.30
CA PRO A 32 85.36 -6.72 13.90
C PRO A 32 84.41 -6.85 15.10
N SER A 33 83.27 -6.16 15.02
CA SER A 33 82.16 -6.27 15.96
C SER A 33 80.97 -6.98 15.29
N PRO A 34 80.14 -7.75 16.00
CA PRO A 34 78.89 -8.28 15.44
C PRO A 34 77.79 -7.21 15.31
N PHE A 35 77.91 -6.09 16.03
CA PHE A 35 76.95 -4.99 15.98
C PHE A 35 77.64 -3.66 15.70
N LEU A 36 76.98 -2.86 14.87
CA LEU A 36 77.42 -1.53 14.45
C LEU A 36 76.39 -0.51 14.92
N PHE A 37 76.80 0.54 15.62
CA PHE A 37 75.89 1.52 16.21
C PHE A 37 75.99 2.86 15.46
N ILE A 38 74.85 3.39 15.00
CA ILE A 38 74.80 4.66 14.28
C ILE A 38 74.59 5.80 15.27
N GLU A 39 75.49 6.77 15.23
CA GLU A 39 75.48 7.95 16.09
C GLU A 39 75.18 9.21 15.28
N LYS A 40 74.26 10.04 15.79
CA LYS A 40 73.93 11.34 15.20
C LYS A 40 73.85 12.38 16.31
N ASN A 41 74.59 13.49 16.16
CA ASN A 41 74.65 14.55 17.18
C ASN A 41 75.02 14.02 18.59
N ASN A 42 76.04 13.17 18.67
CA ASN A 42 76.53 12.51 19.88
C ASN A 42 75.47 11.64 20.63
N LYS A 43 74.51 11.08 19.90
CA LYS A 43 73.52 10.15 20.43
C LYS A 43 73.37 8.94 19.51
N ILE A 44 73.41 7.76 20.10
CA ILE A 44 73.14 6.52 19.37
C ILE A 44 71.66 6.49 18.98
N GLN A 45 71.38 6.30 17.69
CA GLN A 45 70.04 6.33 17.12
C GLN A 45 69.52 4.95 16.72
N SER A 46 70.40 4.13 16.14
CA SER A 46 70.07 2.79 15.64
C SER A 46 71.29 1.88 15.72
N TYR A 47 71.07 0.59 15.50
CA TYR A 47 72.14 -0.42 15.39
C TYR A 47 71.94 -1.27 14.14
N ILE A 48 72.99 -1.91 13.66
CA ILE A 48 72.95 -2.88 12.55
C ILE A 48 73.55 -4.17 13.08
N TYR A 49 72.86 -5.28 12.83
CA TYR A 49 73.40 -6.61 13.11
C TYR A 49 74.15 -7.10 11.87
N LEU A 50 75.48 -7.17 11.98
CA LEU A 50 76.35 -7.42 10.84
C LEU A 50 76.27 -8.86 10.30
N ARG A 51 75.49 -9.74 10.95
CA ARG A 51 75.24 -11.11 10.46
C ARG A 51 74.15 -11.21 9.39
N ASP A 52 73.26 -10.21 9.31
CA ASP A 52 72.11 -10.23 8.40
C ASP A 52 72.44 -9.67 7.01
N THR A 53 73.69 -9.28 6.79
CA THR A 53 74.15 -8.54 5.61
C THR A 53 75.40 -9.20 5.03
N ASN A 54 75.48 -9.32 3.69
CA ASN A 54 76.61 -9.95 3.00
C ASN A 54 77.76 -8.93 2.87
N TRP A 55 78.73 -8.96 3.79
CA TRP A 55 79.82 -7.97 3.88
C TRP A 55 81.06 -8.28 3.02
N GLU A 56 80.95 -9.11 1.99
CA GLU A 56 82.09 -9.46 1.12
C GLU A 56 82.67 -8.24 0.36
N HIS A 57 81.95 -7.10 0.34
CA HIS A 57 82.35 -5.85 -0.31
C HIS A 57 82.16 -4.60 0.59
N ILE A 58 82.75 -4.58 1.80
CA ILE A 58 82.70 -3.43 2.74
C ILE A 58 83.06 -2.08 2.08
N ASP A 59 83.98 -2.09 1.09
CA ASP A 59 84.47 -0.88 0.44
C ASP A 59 83.40 -0.17 -0.42
N ASP A 60 82.36 -0.88 -0.84
CA ASP A 60 81.30 -0.34 -1.70
C ASP A 60 80.06 0.12 -0.92
N ILE A 61 80.01 -0.08 0.39
CA ILE A 61 78.84 0.20 1.23
C ILE A 61 78.76 1.68 1.58
N THR A 62 77.63 2.32 1.28
CA THR A 62 77.37 3.73 1.62
C THR A 62 76.69 3.87 2.98
N ILE A 63 76.69 5.08 3.55
CA ILE A 63 75.96 5.36 4.80
C ILE A 63 74.44 5.21 4.61
N GLU A 64 73.94 5.49 3.42
CA GLU A 64 72.53 5.28 3.08
C GLU A 64 72.16 3.79 3.12
N ASP A 65 73.04 2.91 2.63
CA ASP A 65 72.86 1.46 2.75
C ASP A 65 72.85 0.99 4.21
N LEU A 66 73.73 1.56 5.04
CA LEU A 66 73.76 1.28 6.48
C LEU A 66 72.45 1.70 7.16
N LEU A 67 71.95 2.91 6.86
CA LEU A 67 70.71 3.41 7.45
C LEU A 67 69.50 2.55 7.06
N ASN A 68 69.45 2.07 5.81
CA ASN A 68 68.39 1.20 5.32
C ASN A 68 68.36 -0.18 6.01
N HIS A 69 69.51 -0.67 6.49
CA HIS A 69 69.62 -1.93 7.23
C HIS A 69 69.71 -1.73 8.75
N SER A 70 69.45 -0.51 9.24
CA SER A 70 69.53 -0.20 10.67
C SER A 70 68.22 -0.46 11.40
N HIS A 71 68.34 -1.01 12.60
CA HIS A 71 67.26 -1.30 13.54
C HIS A 71 67.14 -0.21 14.60
N SER A 72 65.91 0.18 14.88
CA SER A 72 65.58 1.17 15.92
C SER A 72 65.95 0.68 17.32
N LEU A 73 66.44 1.57 18.18
CA LEU A 73 66.72 1.25 19.59
C LEU A 73 65.46 1.25 20.48
N GLN A 74 64.28 1.56 19.94
CA GLN A 74 63.06 1.74 20.74
C GLN A 74 62.68 0.50 21.57
N ASN A 75 62.91 -0.70 21.02
CA ASN A 75 62.54 -1.96 21.66
C ASN A 75 63.73 -2.64 22.37
N VAL A 76 64.95 -2.12 22.15
CA VAL A 76 66.17 -2.68 22.73
C VAL A 76 66.17 -2.45 24.25
N GLY A 77 66.32 -3.54 25.00
CA GLY A 77 66.41 -3.49 26.45
C GLY A 77 67.61 -2.67 26.93
N VAL A 78 67.43 -1.83 27.96
CA VAL A 78 68.51 -1.02 28.55
C VAL A 78 68.72 -1.43 30.01
N ILE A 79 69.98 -1.68 30.38
CA ILE A 79 70.41 -2.08 31.72
C ILE A 79 71.40 -1.01 32.23
N ASN A 80 71.34 -0.65 33.51
CA ASN A 80 72.36 0.24 34.09
C ASN A 80 73.58 -0.56 34.55
N LYS A 81 74.79 -0.01 34.41
CA LYS A 81 76.06 -0.68 34.74
C LYS A 81 76.16 -1.06 36.22
N THR A 82 75.52 -0.30 37.09
CA THR A 82 75.40 -0.55 38.53
C THR A 82 74.19 -1.40 38.91
N GLN A 83 73.35 -1.79 37.95
CA GLN A 83 72.15 -2.58 38.21
C GLN A 83 72.53 -3.98 38.72
N THR A 84 72.13 -4.27 39.96
CA THR A 84 72.43 -5.54 40.63
C THR A 84 71.39 -6.63 40.37
N VAL A 85 70.17 -6.26 39.95
CA VAL A 85 69.06 -7.18 39.69
C VAL A 85 68.39 -6.80 38.37
N ILE A 86 68.27 -7.76 37.47
CA ILE A 86 67.51 -7.63 36.23
C ILE A 86 66.10 -8.20 36.51
N PRO A 87 65.01 -7.44 36.31
CA PRO A 87 63.68 -7.93 36.58
C PRO A 87 63.31 -9.10 35.64
N PRO A 88 62.56 -10.11 36.10
CA PRO A 88 62.13 -11.23 35.27
C PRO A 88 61.44 -10.81 33.97
N SER A 89 60.65 -9.73 34.01
CA SER A 89 59.98 -9.16 32.84
C SER A 89 60.92 -8.60 31.77
N PHE A 90 62.21 -8.43 32.07
CA PHE A 90 63.21 -8.04 31.07
C PHE A 90 63.39 -9.13 30.00
N ILE A 91 63.06 -10.39 30.32
CA ILE A 91 63.09 -11.48 29.34
C ILE A 91 62.21 -11.17 28.12
N PHE A 92 61.05 -10.54 28.32
CA PHE A 92 60.14 -10.17 27.23
C PHE A 92 60.72 -9.12 26.27
N ARG A 93 61.66 -8.30 26.75
CA ARG A 93 62.35 -7.31 25.91
C ARG A 93 63.53 -7.93 25.15
N ILE A 94 64.23 -8.89 25.76
CA ILE A 94 65.42 -9.48 25.14
C ILE A 94 65.09 -10.65 24.21
N LEU A 95 63.97 -11.36 24.38
CA LEU A 95 63.63 -12.50 23.50
C LEU A 95 63.54 -12.07 22.02
N GLY A 96 63.00 -10.88 21.77
CA GLY A 96 62.82 -10.34 20.42
C GLY A 96 63.99 -9.53 19.86
N GLU A 97 64.99 -9.17 20.69
CA GLU A 97 66.09 -8.28 20.29
C GLU A 97 67.46 -8.97 20.47
N PRO A 98 68.40 -8.82 19.53
CA PRO A 98 69.68 -9.55 19.54
C PRO A 98 70.66 -9.05 20.61
N LEU A 99 70.38 -7.91 21.27
CA LEU A 99 71.24 -7.30 22.28
C LEU A 99 70.45 -6.50 23.33
N ALA A 100 71.10 -6.24 24.46
CA ALA A 100 70.71 -5.21 25.43
C ALA A 100 71.81 -4.14 25.52
N LEU A 101 71.43 -2.88 25.62
CA LEU A 101 72.36 -1.77 25.83
C LEU A 101 72.65 -1.58 27.32
N VAL A 102 73.86 -1.14 27.64
CA VAL A 102 74.29 -0.84 29.00
C VAL A 102 74.61 0.64 29.14
N LYS A 103 74.01 1.31 30.13
CA LYS A 103 74.31 2.70 30.48
C LYS A 103 75.23 2.79 31.68
N ASP A 104 76.14 3.76 31.69
CA ASP A 104 76.90 4.12 32.88
C ASP A 104 76.06 4.91 33.89
N ASP A 105 76.67 5.28 35.01
CA ASP A 105 76.01 6.03 36.10
C ASP A 105 75.65 7.47 35.70
N GLU A 106 76.24 8.00 34.62
CA GLU A 106 75.92 9.31 34.04
C GLU A 106 74.79 9.21 32.98
N GLY A 107 74.33 7.99 32.68
CA GLY A 107 73.24 7.71 31.74
C GLY A 107 73.66 7.62 30.28
N ALA A 108 74.97 7.63 29.99
CA ALA A 108 75.52 7.45 28.66
C ALA A 108 75.67 5.94 28.34
N TYR A 109 75.47 5.57 27.08
CA TYR A 109 75.66 4.19 26.65
C TYR A 109 77.16 3.84 26.66
N CYS A 110 77.52 2.83 27.43
CA CYS A 110 78.91 2.44 27.66
C CYS A 110 79.27 1.06 27.07
N GLY A 111 78.30 0.30 26.59
CA GLY A 111 78.48 -1.02 26.01
C GLY A 111 77.17 -1.70 25.67
N TYR A 112 77.26 -2.94 25.18
CA TYR A 112 76.11 -3.82 24.97
C TYR A 112 76.41 -5.23 25.49
N ILE A 113 75.36 -6.01 25.74
CA ILE A 113 75.41 -7.43 26.08
C ILE A 113 74.59 -8.17 25.03
N ARG A 114 75.11 -9.29 24.51
CA ARG A 114 74.40 -10.12 23.53
C ARG A 114 73.21 -10.82 24.20
N ARG A 115 72.12 -11.00 23.45
CA ARG A 115 70.92 -11.69 23.94
C ARG A 115 71.25 -13.05 24.55
N GLU A 116 72.11 -13.84 23.90
CA GLU A 116 72.43 -15.20 24.33
C GLU A 116 73.15 -15.20 25.68
N ASP A 117 74.11 -14.29 25.87
CA ASP A 117 74.82 -14.13 27.15
C ASP A 117 73.85 -13.67 28.26
N LEU A 118 72.88 -12.81 27.92
CA LEU A 118 71.90 -12.33 28.88
C LEU A 118 70.85 -13.40 29.23
N LEU A 119 70.37 -14.16 28.24
CA LEU A 119 69.40 -15.24 28.43
C LEU A 119 69.98 -16.37 29.27
N VAL A 120 71.22 -16.80 29.01
CA VAL A 120 71.90 -17.83 29.81
C VAL A 120 71.93 -17.43 31.28
N GLU A 121 72.14 -16.14 31.56
CA GLU A 121 72.28 -15.63 32.92
C GLU A 121 70.93 -15.39 33.60
N LEU A 122 69.92 -14.92 32.85
CA LEU A 122 68.54 -14.89 33.33
C LEU A 122 68.02 -16.30 33.64
N LEU A 123 68.41 -17.31 32.86
CA LEU A 123 68.02 -18.71 33.08
C LEU A 123 68.79 -19.37 34.23
N ARG A 124 70.01 -18.91 34.54
CA ARG A 124 70.82 -19.38 35.70
C ARG A 124 70.31 -18.88 37.05
N LEU A 125 69.56 -17.77 37.08
CA LEU A 125 68.93 -17.26 38.30
C LEU A 125 67.73 -18.16 38.63
N GLU A 126 68.02 -19.28 39.30
CA GLU A 126 67.04 -20.26 39.77
C GLU A 126 66.16 -19.62 40.86
N ASP A 127 64.95 -19.17 40.49
CA ASP A 127 63.71 -19.31 41.28
C ASP A 127 62.50 -18.62 40.59
N ASP A 128 62.64 -17.38 40.09
CA ASP A 128 61.51 -16.64 39.49
C ASP A 128 61.40 -16.80 37.96
N ASN A 129 62.53 -16.95 37.25
CA ASN A 129 62.57 -16.91 35.78
C ASN A 129 62.15 -18.23 35.12
N THR A 130 62.48 -19.37 35.72
CA THR A 130 62.03 -20.70 35.27
C THR A 130 60.53 -20.89 35.51
N ASN A 131 60.00 -20.35 36.60
CA ASN A 131 58.56 -20.27 36.86
C ASN A 131 57.83 -19.43 35.81
N LEU A 132 58.41 -18.31 35.36
CA LEU A 132 57.81 -17.46 34.34
C LEU A 132 57.63 -18.19 33.00
N LEU A 133 58.63 -18.96 32.54
CA LEU A 133 58.52 -19.76 31.31
C LEU A 133 57.44 -20.85 31.44
N LYS A 134 57.38 -21.51 32.61
CA LYS A 134 56.35 -22.52 32.89
C LYS A 134 54.94 -21.92 32.89
N VAL A 135 54.77 -20.74 33.51
CA VAL A 135 53.50 -19.99 33.50
C VAL A 135 53.11 -19.59 32.09
N MET A 136 54.04 -19.10 31.27
CA MET A 136 53.78 -18.77 29.87
C MET A 136 53.27 -19.99 29.08
N LEU A 137 53.97 -21.13 29.18
CA LEU A 137 53.57 -22.37 28.48
C LEU A 137 52.20 -22.89 28.94
N SER A 138 51.89 -22.76 30.24
CA SER A 138 50.58 -23.16 30.79
C SER A 138 49.42 -22.25 30.38
N SER A 139 49.70 -20.98 30.04
CA SER A 139 48.70 -20.00 29.63
C SER A 139 48.30 -20.13 28.17
N ILE A 140 49.06 -20.90 27.37
CA ILE A 140 48.77 -21.13 25.95
C ILE A 140 47.57 -22.11 25.85
N PRO A 141 46.46 -21.73 25.22
CA PRO A 141 45.26 -22.57 25.10
C PRO A 141 45.39 -23.67 24.03
N MET A 142 46.60 -23.90 23.51
CA MET A 142 46.95 -24.94 22.55
C MET A 142 47.85 -25.96 23.23
N GLY A 143 47.73 -27.23 22.83
CA GLY A 143 48.68 -28.25 23.24
C GLY A 143 50.04 -28.02 22.60
N LEU A 144 51.09 -28.11 23.40
CA LEU A 144 52.47 -28.01 22.94
C LEU A 144 53.23 -29.24 23.41
N PHE A 145 53.93 -29.89 22.49
CA PHE A 145 54.86 -30.98 22.78
C PHE A 145 56.17 -30.68 22.06
N ILE A 146 57.29 -30.86 22.76
CA ILE A 146 58.63 -30.64 22.22
C ILE A 146 59.33 -31.98 22.23
N THR A 147 59.93 -32.35 21.11
CA THR A 147 60.78 -33.54 20.98
C THR A 147 62.24 -33.16 20.87
N ASP A 148 63.13 -34.11 21.13
CA ASP A 148 64.52 -34.05 20.68
C ASP A 148 64.64 -34.43 19.18
N ASN A 149 65.88 -34.52 18.69
CA ASN A 149 66.22 -34.88 17.31
C ASN A 149 66.04 -36.38 16.99
N GLU A 150 65.80 -37.23 17.99
CA GLU A 150 65.43 -38.64 17.82
C GLU A 150 63.89 -38.81 17.85
N GLY A 151 63.14 -37.74 18.10
CA GLY A 151 61.67 -37.75 18.15
C GLY A 151 61.11 -38.18 19.50
N ILE A 152 61.90 -38.17 20.58
CA ILE A 152 61.44 -38.44 21.94
C ILE A 152 60.87 -37.16 22.56
N ILE A 153 59.69 -37.23 23.19
CA ILE A 153 59.06 -36.07 23.83
C ILE A 153 59.86 -35.67 25.07
N VAL A 154 60.45 -34.48 25.05
CA VAL A 154 61.24 -33.92 26.15
C VAL A 154 60.45 -32.95 27.03
N ASN A 155 59.36 -32.36 26.51
CA ASN A 155 58.54 -31.41 27.26
C ASN A 155 57.13 -31.30 26.67
N SER A 156 56.15 -30.94 27.49
CA SER A 156 54.79 -30.63 27.04
C SER A 156 54.06 -29.68 28.00
N ASN A 157 53.01 -29.02 27.52
CA ASN A 157 52.17 -28.18 28.37
C ASN A 157 50.86 -28.88 28.82
N GLU A 158 50.24 -28.34 29.87
CA GLU A 158 49.00 -28.91 30.45
C GLU A 158 47.82 -28.92 29.46
N ALA A 159 47.76 -27.97 28.53
CA ALA A 159 46.73 -27.95 27.49
C ALA A 159 46.86 -29.17 26.56
N GLY A 160 48.10 -29.54 26.19
CA GLY A 160 48.39 -30.71 25.36
C GLY A 160 48.00 -32.00 26.05
N MET A 161 48.39 -32.15 27.32
CA MET A 161 48.00 -33.31 28.14
C MET A 161 46.50 -33.54 28.19
N ARG A 162 45.72 -32.46 28.33
CA ARG A 162 44.25 -32.51 28.32
C ARG A 162 43.70 -32.94 26.96
N MET A 163 44.26 -32.44 25.86
CA MET A 163 43.79 -32.75 24.50
C MET A 163 44.05 -34.21 24.11
N ILE A 164 45.22 -34.76 24.46
CA ILE A 164 45.52 -36.19 24.24
C ILE A 164 45.04 -37.10 25.37
N LYS A 165 44.31 -36.55 26.35
CA LYS A 165 43.75 -37.25 27.53
C LYS A 165 44.77 -38.12 28.28
N SER A 166 46.00 -37.62 28.44
CA SER A 166 47.09 -38.33 29.11
C SER A 166 47.65 -37.53 30.28
N SER A 167 48.63 -38.10 30.99
CA SER A 167 49.34 -37.45 32.09
C SER A 167 50.81 -37.27 31.75
N LEU A 168 51.43 -36.22 32.29
CA LEU A 168 52.83 -35.88 32.02
C LEU A 168 53.79 -37.07 32.20
N GLN A 169 53.57 -37.88 33.24
CA GLN A 169 54.39 -39.05 33.59
C GLN A 169 54.38 -40.15 32.52
N ASN A 170 53.34 -40.22 31.69
CA ASN A 170 53.22 -41.23 30.64
C ASN A 170 53.80 -40.76 29.30
N VAL A 171 53.91 -39.46 29.10
CA VAL A 171 54.21 -38.85 27.80
C VAL A 171 55.65 -38.36 27.73
N GLU A 172 56.18 -37.77 28.82
CA GLU A 172 57.59 -37.37 28.85
C GLU A 172 58.52 -38.59 28.76
N GLY A 173 59.53 -38.51 27.89
CA GLY A 173 60.49 -39.58 27.64
C GLY A 173 60.00 -40.70 26.71
N SER A 174 58.76 -40.61 26.21
CA SER A 174 58.22 -41.56 25.22
C SER A 174 58.44 -41.07 23.78
N PRO A 175 58.54 -41.97 22.78
CA PRO A 175 58.57 -41.58 21.37
C PRO A 175 57.30 -40.82 20.97
N ALA A 176 57.45 -39.67 20.30
CA ALA A 176 56.31 -38.88 19.84
C ALA A 176 55.41 -39.65 18.85
N ALA A 177 55.97 -40.63 18.14
CA ALA A 177 55.23 -41.52 17.25
C ALA A 177 54.22 -42.43 17.97
N GLU A 178 54.30 -42.58 19.30
CA GLU A 178 53.28 -43.30 20.09
C GLU A 178 52.01 -42.48 20.31
N TRP A 179 52.11 -41.15 20.22
CA TRP A 179 51.03 -40.19 20.51
C TRP A 179 50.60 -39.38 19.29
N PHE A 180 51.42 -39.34 18.25
CA PHE A 180 51.20 -38.58 17.03
C PHE A 180 51.58 -39.40 15.81
N ASN A 181 51.14 -38.96 14.62
CA ASN A 181 51.47 -39.65 13.37
C ASN A 181 52.99 -39.74 13.13
N GLY A 182 53.53 -40.96 13.21
CA GLY A 182 54.95 -41.26 13.01
C GLY A 182 55.49 -40.87 11.64
N ASP A 183 54.71 -41.07 10.55
CA ASP A 183 55.14 -40.72 9.19
C ASP A 183 55.37 -39.20 9.05
N HIS A 184 54.54 -38.38 9.70
CA HIS A 184 54.72 -36.93 9.71
C HIS A 184 55.96 -36.51 10.50
N ILE A 185 56.20 -37.15 11.65
CA ILE A 185 57.41 -36.91 12.45
C ILE A 185 58.66 -37.28 11.65
N GLU A 186 58.73 -38.49 11.09
CA GLU A 186 59.85 -38.94 10.27
C GLU A 186 60.10 -38.04 9.06
N LYS A 187 59.03 -37.59 8.41
CA LYS A 187 59.12 -36.65 7.28
C LYS A 187 59.67 -35.29 7.71
N VAL A 188 59.29 -34.77 8.87
CA VAL A 188 59.85 -33.51 9.40
C VAL A 188 61.32 -33.71 9.77
N LEU A 189 61.67 -34.83 10.44
CA LEU A 189 63.05 -35.19 10.76
C LEU A 189 63.94 -35.28 9.52
N ALA A 190 63.43 -35.88 8.43
CA ALA A 190 64.19 -36.06 7.20
C ALA A 190 64.28 -34.78 6.35
N THR A 191 63.19 -34.01 6.27
CA THR A 191 63.10 -32.87 5.33
C THR A 191 63.38 -31.51 5.93
N HIS A 192 63.36 -31.40 7.27
CA HIS A 192 63.45 -30.14 8.00
C HIS A 192 62.36 -29.11 7.60
N LYS A 193 61.22 -29.58 7.07
CA LYS A 193 60.11 -28.72 6.65
C LYS A 193 58.91 -28.89 7.57
N LYS A 194 58.25 -27.78 7.89
CA LYS A 194 57.00 -27.77 8.65
C LYS A 194 55.87 -28.51 7.91
N ILE A 195 55.03 -29.21 8.67
CA ILE A 195 53.78 -29.81 8.22
C ILE A 195 52.66 -29.21 9.06
N LEU A 196 51.66 -28.59 8.42
CA LEU A 196 50.60 -27.85 9.12
C LEU A 196 49.22 -28.45 8.85
N ASN A 197 48.29 -28.19 9.75
CA ASN A 197 46.86 -28.49 9.68
C ASN A 197 46.55 -29.98 9.46
N GLN A 198 47.28 -30.87 10.14
CA GLN A 198 47.03 -32.31 10.03
C GLN A 198 45.95 -32.72 11.01
N ILE A 199 44.92 -33.41 10.51
CA ILE A 199 43.85 -33.91 11.37
C ILE A 199 44.27 -35.28 11.91
N GLN A 200 44.24 -35.43 13.23
CA GLN A 200 44.43 -36.71 13.91
C GLN A 200 43.16 -37.04 14.70
N ILE A 201 42.67 -38.26 14.58
CA ILE A 201 41.47 -38.74 15.27
C ILE A 201 41.89 -39.84 16.24
N GLU A 202 41.71 -39.61 17.54
CA GLU A 202 41.94 -40.60 18.58
C GLU A 202 40.65 -40.85 19.38
N GLY A 203 40.04 -42.02 19.17
CA GLY A 203 38.75 -42.35 19.77
C GLY A 203 37.61 -41.46 19.24
N GLU A 204 36.89 -40.78 20.14
CA GLU A 204 35.75 -39.91 19.82
C GLU A 204 36.13 -38.42 19.65
N ALA A 205 37.41 -38.03 19.80
CA ALA A 205 37.85 -36.64 19.69
C ALA A 205 38.91 -36.48 18.59
N GLY A 206 38.72 -35.47 17.73
CA GLY A 206 39.70 -35.06 16.73
C GLY A 206 40.56 -33.92 17.25
N VAL A 207 41.83 -33.89 16.86
CA VAL A 207 42.73 -32.76 17.09
C VAL A 207 43.38 -32.33 15.77
N LEU A 208 43.65 -31.03 15.67
CA LEU A 208 44.45 -30.46 14.59
C LEU A 208 45.90 -30.35 15.07
N VAL A 209 46.84 -30.87 14.29
CA VAL A 209 48.25 -31.02 14.67
C VAL A 209 49.15 -30.35 13.64
N ASP A 210 50.02 -29.48 14.12
CA ASP A 210 51.13 -28.89 13.37
C ASP A 210 52.45 -29.47 13.86
N TYR A 211 53.34 -29.82 12.94
CA TYR A 211 54.69 -30.29 13.21
C TYR A 211 55.69 -29.25 12.69
N ILE A 212 56.41 -28.61 13.61
CA ILE A 212 57.30 -27.49 13.32
C ILE A 212 58.72 -27.89 13.74
N PRO A 213 59.69 -27.99 12.81
CA PRO A 213 61.06 -28.32 13.16
C PRO A 213 61.70 -27.19 13.98
N ILE A 214 62.42 -27.56 15.03
CA ILE A 214 63.24 -26.66 15.84
C ILE A 214 64.67 -26.74 15.30
N MET A 215 65.16 -25.64 14.75
CA MET A 215 66.47 -25.54 14.10
C MET A 215 67.46 -24.81 15.02
N ASP A 216 68.70 -25.30 15.08
CA ASP A 216 69.80 -24.64 15.77
C ASP A 216 70.37 -23.47 14.95
N SER A 217 71.32 -22.73 15.53
CA SER A 217 71.99 -21.59 14.86
C SER A 217 72.84 -21.92 13.63
N LYS A 218 73.01 -23.21 13.32
CA LYS A 218 73.78 -23.76 12.18
C LYS A 218 72.87 -24.54 11.22
N ASP A 219 71.56 -24.37 11.31
CA ASP A 219 70.53 -25.08 10.53
C ASP A 219 70.54 -26.61 10.72
N ASN A 220 70.99 -27.12 11.87
CA ASN A 220 70.77 -28.50 12.28
C ASN A 220 69.44 -28.64 13.01
N LEU A 221 68.81 -29.82 12.92
CA LEU A 221 67.60 -30.12 13.67
C LEU A 221 67.91 -30.44 15.13
N ASP A 222 67.37 -29.64 16.04
CA ASP A 222 67.42 -29.91 17.49
C ASP A 222 66.20 -30.71 17.97
N GLY A 223 65.09 -30.68 17.22
CA GLY A 223 63.90 -31.44 17.52
C GLY A 223 62.65 -30.95 16.78
N ILE A 224 61.48 -31.33 17.27
CA ILE A 224 60.18 -30.97 16.68
C ILE A 224 59.27 -30.37 17.75
N MET A 225 58.65 -29.23 17.43
CA MET A 225 57.54 -28.66 18.16
C MET A 225 56.23 -29.12 17.53
N ILE A 226 55.44 -29.88 18.28
CA ILE A 226 54.13 -30.36 17.88
C ILE A 226 53.07 -29.49 18.57
N VAL A 227 52.28 -28.77 17.78
CA VAL A 227 51.20 -27.91 18.28
C VAL A 227 49.87 -28.61 18.02
N VAL A 228 49.04 -28.74 19.06
CA VAL A 228 47.77 -29.47 19.04
C VAL A 228 46.64 -28.51 19.37
N GLN A 229 45.55 -28.56 18.59
CA GLN A 229 44.33 -27.80 18.82
C GLN A 229 43.12 -28.72 18.84
N ASP A 230 42.13 -28.38 19.66
CA ASP A 230 40.87 -29.10 19.77
C ASP A 230 40.01 -28.87 18.51
N LEU A 231 39.82 -29.91 17.69
CA LEU A 231 39.13 -29.80 16.40
C LEU A 231 37.65 -29.41 16.56
N PRO A 232 36.85 -30.04 17.45
CA PRO A 232 35.48 -29.61 17.76
C PRO A 232 35.32 -28.10 18.02
N LYS A 233 36.26 -27.50 18.76
CA LYS A 233 36.20 -26.07 19.07
C LYS A 233 36.48 -25.19 17.85
N VAL A 234 37.38 -25.63 16.99
CA VAL A 234 37.66 -24.95 15.70
C VAL A 234 36.45 -25.06 14.77
N GLU A 235 35.81 -26.23 14.71
CA GLU A 235 34.58 -26.45 13.93
C GLU A 235 33.41 -25.60 14.45
N GLU A 236 33.20 -25.52 15.76
CA GLU A 236 32.17 -24.68 16.38
C GLU A 236 32.34 -23.21 16.00
N MET A 237 33.55 -22.67 16.14
CA MET A 237 33.86 -21.29 15.75
C MET A 237 33.64 -21.05 14.24
N ALA A 238 34.03 -22.01 13.40
CA ALA A 238 33.81 -21.92 11.96
C ALA A 238 32.31 -21.90 11.61
N MET A 239 31.52 -22.75 12.25
CA MET A 239 30.06 -22.80 12.08
C MET A 239 29.38 -21.50 12.53
N GLU A 240 29.79 -20.92 13.67
CA GLU A 240 29.26 -19.63 14.12
C GLU A 240 29.56 -18.51 13.11
N ILE A 241 30.80 -18.46 12.60
CA ILE A 241 31.20 -17.48 11.59
C ILE A 241 30.39 -17.67 10.30
N GLU A 242 30.20 -18.91 9.86
CA GLU A 242 29.40 -19.22 8.68
C GLU A 242 27.93 -18.83 8.89
N TYR A 243 27.35 -19.15 10.05
CA TYR A 243 25.99 -18.76 10.42
C TYR A 243 25.81 -17.24 10.40
N VAL A 244 26.73 -16.48 11.01
CA VAL A 244 26.70 -15.00 11.02
C VAL A 244 26.89 -14.42 9.61
N LYS A 245 27.75 -15.03 8.78
CA LYS A 245 27.91 -14.63 7.38
C LYS A 245 26.64 -14.86 6.57
N ASN A 246 26.02 -16.03 6.73
CA ASN A 246 24.77 -16.39 6.04
C ASN A 246 23.63 -15.47 6.50
N LEU A 247 23.48 -15.21 7.79
CA LEU A 247 22.48 -14.28 8.31
C LEU A 247 22.67 -12.85 7.76
N ASN A 248 23.92 -12.38 7.65
CA ASN A 248 24.21 -11.09 7.03
C ASN A 248 23.91 -11.06 5.53
N ALA A 249 24.19 -12.15 4.82
CA ALA A 249 23.88 -12.30 3.40
C ALA A 249 22.36 -12.32 3.16
N ASP A 250 21.61 -13.07 3.96
CA ASP A 250 20.15 -13.11 3.92
C ASP A 250 19.55 -11.73 4.21
N LEU A 251 20.06 -11.03 5.22
CA LEU A 251 19.60 -9.68 5.55
C LEU A 251 19.91 -8.68 4.42
N ASN A 252 21.08 -8.80 3.76
CA ASN A 252 21.39 -8.01 2.56
C ASN A 252 20.45 -8.34 1.39
N ALA A 253 20.15 -9.62 1.14
CA ALA A 253 19.23 -10.03 0.09
C ALA A 253 17.81 -9.54 0.37
N ILE A 254 17.34 -9.63 1.61
CA ILE A 254 16.05 -9.08 2.06
C ILE A 254 16.02 -7.56 1.81
N LEU A 255 17.03 -6.81 2.27
CA LEU A 255 17.09 -5.36 2.06
C LEU A 255 17.18 -4.97 0.57
N SER A 256 17.86 -5.77 -0.26
CA SER A 256 17.99 -5.53 -1.71
C SER A 256 16.72 -5.88 -2.48
N SER A 257 15.90 -6.79 -1.97
CA SER A 257 14.60 -7.14 -2.56
C SER A 257 13.46 -6.19 -2.16
N MET A 258 13.67 -5.33 -1.16
CA MET A 258 12.71 -4.29 -0.82
C MET A 258 12.73 -3.18 -1.88
N TYR A 259 11.54 -2.79 -2.32
CA TYR A 259 11.34 -1.70 -3.29
C TYR A 259 11.59 -0.30 -2.68
N ASP A 260 11.65 -0.21 -1.36
CA ASP A 260 11.94 1.03 -0.63
C ASP A 260 13.46 1.17 -0.42
N GLU A 261 13.99 2.39 -0.46
CA GLU A 261 15.39 2.64 -0.09
C GLU A 261 15.49 2.66 1.43
N ILE A 262 16.43 1.90 1.98
CA ILE A 262 16.61 1.78 3.41
C ILE A 262 18.00 2.28 3.75
N ILE A 263 18.06 3.26 4.65
CA ILE A 263 19.30 3.83 5.18
C ILE A 263 19.27 3.65 6.70
N VAL A 264 20.36 3.12 7.25
CA VAL A 264 20.55 2.99 8.69
C VAL A 264 21.65 3.96 9.10
N VAL A 265 21.32 4.87 10.02
CA VAL A 265 22.25 5.86 10.57
C VAL A 265 22.42 5.67 12.07
N ASN A 266 23.54 6.15 12.62
CA ASN A 266 23.70 6.30 14.07
C ASN A 266 23.02 7.57 14.59
N ASP A 267 23.09 7.77 15.90
CA ASP A 267 22.59 8.93 16.64
C ASP A 267 23.19 10.28 16.19
N LYS A 268 24.38 10.26 15.58
CA LYS A 268 25.08 11.42 15.03
C LYS A 268 24.79 11.67 13.54
N GLY A 269 24.00 10.81 12.90
CA GLY A 269 23.67 10.90 11.48
C GLY A 269 24.67 10.26 10.53
N GLU A 270 25.66 9.52 11.01
CA GLU A 270 26.60 8.78 10.15
C GLU A 270 25.92 7.54 9.58
N ILE A 271 26.06 7.32 8.27
CA ILE A 271 25.49 6.18 7.56
C ILE A 271 26.26 4.91 7.90
N LEU A 272 25.57 3.93 8.47
CA LEU A 272 26.11 2.61 8.83
C LEU A 272 25.86 1.58 7.73
N ARG A 273 24.69 1.66 7.08
CA ARG A 273 24.27 0.71 6.05
C ARG A 273 23.22 1.33 5.14
N TYR A 274 23.20 0.90 3.89
CA TYR A 274 22.16 1.24 2.93
C TYR A 274 21.91 0.05 1.98
N ASN A 275 20.77 0.02 1.29
CA ASN A 275 20.53 -0.93 0.19
C ASN A 275 20.86 -0.30 -1.17
N ASP A 276 21.24 -1.12 -2.16
CA ASP A 276 21.78 -0.66 -3.45
C ASP A 276 20.80 0.14 -4.34
N ASN A 277 19.53 0.26 -3.92
CA ASN A 277 18.45 0.93 -4.67
C ASN A 277 18.44 2.47 -4.55
N PHE A 278 19.53 3.09 -4.12
CA PHE A 278 19.63 4.54 -3.90
C PHE A 278 19.23 5.36 -5.14
N ILE A 279 18.32 6.34 -4.97
CA ILE A 279 17.72 7.18 -6.00
C ILE A 279 18.82 7.69 -6.94
N ALA A 280 18.63 7.42 -8.23
CA ALA A 280 19.47 7.90 -9.32
C ALA A 280 19.60 9.44 -9.41
N GLY A 281 18.96 10.21 -8.53
CA GLY A 281 19.05 11.66 -8.43
C GLY A 281 20.17 12.20 -7.53
N VAL A 282 20.73 11.38 -6.64
CA VAL A 282 21.92 11.73 -5.83
C VAL A 282 23.18 11.04 -6.38
N LYS A 283 23.07 10.46 -7.57
CA LYS A 283 24.21 9.94 -8.33
C LYS A 283 25.00 11.12 -8.91
N ASN A 284 25.62 11.91 -8.04
CA ASN A 284 26.87 12.54 -8.42
C ASN A 284 27.84 11.37 -8.65
N ASP A 285 28.42 11.28 -9.84
CA ASP A 285 29.24 10.14 -10.32
C ASP A 285 30.50 9.84 -9.47
N ASN A 286 30.62 10.40 -8.27
CA ASN A 286 31.83 10.43 -7.44
C ASN A 286 31.75 9.72 -6.08
N VAL A 287 30.59 9.20 -5.61
CA VAL A 287 30.52 8.54 -4.29
C VAL A 287 30.35 7.03 -4.43
N LYS A 288 31.48 6.33 -4.60
CA LYS A 288 31.55 4.89 -4.34
C LYS A 288 31.70 4.71 -2.83
N ASN A 289 30.64 4.25 -2.17
CA ASN A 289 30.50 3.99 -0.73
C ASN A 289 30.00 5.19 0.10
N LEU A 290 28.72 5.13 0.50
CA LEU A 290 28.08 6.12 1.38
C LEU A 290 28.29 5.82 2.87
N VAL A 291 28.83 4.65 3.23
CA VAL A 291 29.08 4.30 4.64
C VAL A 291 30.13 5.25 5.23
N GLY A 292 29.84 5.80 6.41
CA GLY A 292 30.70 6.75 7.13
C GLY A 292 30.44 8.23 6.80
N HIS A 293 29.64 8.53 5.77
CA HIS A 293 29.23 9.91 5.50
C HIS A 293 28.12 10.35 6.46
N ASN A 294 28.07 11.65 6.76
CA ASN A 294 27.05 12.23 7.63
C ASN A 294 25.84 12.70 6.80
N LEU A 295 24.65 12.22 7.18
CA LEU A 295 23.40 12.53 6.50
C LEU A 295 23.01 14.02 6.64
N PHE A 296 23.38 14.69 7.73
CA PHE A 296 23.10 16.13 7.91
C PHE A 296 23.86 17.01 6.90
N GLU A 297 25.05 16.60 6.46
CA GLU A 297 25.81 17.34 5.43
C GLU A 297 25.11 17.26 4.06
N LEU A 298 24.47 16.13 3.77
CA LEU A 298 23.66 15.95 2.57
C LEU A 298 22.35 16.76 2.65
N GLU A 299 21.81 17.00 3.84
CA GLU A 299 20.62 17.84 4.06
C GLU A 299 20.93 19.33 3.84
N ASP A 300 22.05 19.83 4.36
CA ASP A 300 22.45 21.24 4.25
C ASP A 300 22.71 21.68 2.80
N HIS A 301 22.96 20.72 1.90
CA HIS A 301 23.06 20.93 0.46
C HIS A 301 21.71 20.97 -0.29
N GLY A 302 20.57 20.88 0.42
CA GLY A 302 19.24 21.09 -0.18
C GLY A 302 18.56 19.84 -0.75
N PHE A 303 19.18 18.66 -0.64
CA PHE A 303 18.66 17.44 -1.26
C PHE A 303 17.30 16.97 -0.71
N PHE A 304 16.96 17.28 0.56
CA PHE A 304 15.71 16.85 1.20
C PHE A 304 15.19 17.88 2.23
N ASN A 305 13.90 18.21 2.19
CA ASN A 305 13.24 19.10 3.14
C ASN A 305 11.76 18.68 3.36
N PRO A 306 11.24 18.50 4.60
CA PRO A 306 11.90 18.61 5.91
C PRO A 306 12.72 17.38 6.32
N SER A 307 13.68 17.53 7.24
CA SER A 307 14.56 16.43 7.70
C SER A 307 13.80 15.42 8.56
N ILE A 308 13.67 14.18 8.06
CA ILE A 308 13.11 13.07 8.82
C ILE A 308 13.97 12.73 10.04
N MET A 309 15.28 12.89 9.93
CA MET A 309 16.25 12.56 10.97
C MET A 309 16.06 13.47 12.18
N ARG A 310 16.02 14.80 11.97
CA ARG A 310 15.78 15.78 13.04
C ARG A 310 14.43 15.53 13.73
N LEU A 311 13.39 15.25 12.96
CA LEU A 311 12.07 14.97 13.52
C LEU A 311 12.03 13.70 14.38
N VAL A 312 12.77 12.65 13.99
CA VAL A 312 12.87 11.42 14.79
C VAL A 312 13.67 11.66 16.07
N LEU A 313 14.77 12.42 16.01
CA LEU A 313 15.54 12.79 17.21
C LEU A 313 14.73 13.65 18.18
N GLU A 314 14.00 14.65 17.66
CA GLU A 314 13.17 15.55 18.47
C GLU A 314 11.99 14.83 19.12
N ARG A 315 11.29 13.98 18.37
CA ARG A 315 10.07 13.32 18.85
C ARG A 315 10.32 11.98 19.55
N ARG A 316 11.50 11.37 19.34
CA ARG A 316 11.87 10.03 19.84
C ARG A 316 10.80 8.95 19.54
N GLU A 317 10.12 9.06 18.40
CA GLU A 317 9.09 8.13 17.96
C GLU A 317 9.18 7.88 16.44
N LYS A 318 8.37 6.94 15.93
CA LYS A 318 8.25 6.71 14.49
C LYS A 318 7.61 7.92 13.81
N VAL A 319 8.32 8.52 12.84
CA VAL A 319 7.84 9.69 12.08
C VAL A 319 7.66 9.31 10.60
N SER A 320 6.64 9.87 9.96
CA SER A 320 6.39 9.73 8.53
C SER A 320 6.09 11.09 7.92
N ILE A 321 6.83 11.47 6.89
CA ILE A 321 6.64 12.74 6.16
C ILE A 321 6.76 12.51 4.65
N VAL A 322 6.12 13.39 3.87
CA VAL A 322 6.37 13.49 2.43
C VAL A 322 7.36 14.62 2.22
N GLN A 323 8.48 14.30 1.57
CA GLN A 323 9.53 15.23 1.17
C GLN A 323 9.46 15.45 -0.34
N GLU A 324 9.75 16.66 -0.78
CA GLU A 324 9.92 16.98 -2.19
C GLU A 324 11.42 17.12 -2.47
N THR A 325 11.93 16.44 -3.48
CA THR A 325 13.34 16.57 -3.89
C THR A 325 13.51 17.73 -4.86
N GLU A 326 14.74 18.23 -5.03
CA GLU A 326 15.06 19.31 -5.97
C GLU A 326 14.65 19.02 -7.44
N HIS A 327 14.44 17.75 -7.78
CA HIS A 327 14.00 17.31 -9.11
C HIS A 327 12.47 17.12 -9.23
N GLY A 328 11.68 17.57 -8.24
CA GLY A 328 10.22 17.52 -8.26
C GLY A 328 9.63 16.13 -8.02
N LYS A 329 10.39 15.22 -7.39
CA LYS A 329 9.87 13.91 -6.95
C LYS A 329 9.32 14.00 -5.52
N ASN A 330 8.21 13.33 -5.28
CA ASN A 330 7.63 13.17 -3.95
C ASN A 330 8.13 11.86 -3.32
N ILE A 331 8.87 11.97 -2.24
CA ILE A 331 9.43 10.86 -1.48
C ILE A 331 8.71 10.73 -0.14
N LEU A 332 8.12 9.57 0.13
CA LEU A 332 7.63 9.23 1.47
C LEU A 332 8.82 8.76 2.30
N ALA A 333 9.21 9.55 3.29
CA ALA A 333 10.25 9.20 4.24
C ALA A 333 9.64 8.75 5.57
N VAL A 334 10.02 7.56 6.02
CA VAL A 334 9.60 6.98 7.31
C VAL A 334 10.84 6.69 8.14
N GLY A 335 10.98 7.39 9.26
CA GLY A 335 12.08 7.20 10.20
C GLY A 335 11.61 6.45 11.44
N ASN A 336 12.35 5.40 11.83
CA ASN A 336 12.08 4.59 13.01
C ASN A 336 13.30 4.56 13.94
N PRO A 337 13.21 5.08 15.17
CA PRO A 337 14.31 5.02 16.13
C PRO A 337 14.46 3.59 16.70
N VAL A 338 15.70 3.19 16.92
CA VAL A 338 16.10 1.95 17.58
C VAL A 338 16.86 2.32 18.84
N PHE A 339 16.37 1.86 19.98
CA PHE A 339 16.91 2.21 21.30
C PHE A 339 17.91 1.18 21.80
N ASP A 340 18.89 1.61 22.59
CA ASP A 340 19.76 0.73 23.39
C ASP A 340 19.11 0.33 24.73
N GLU A 341 19.84 -0.44 25.53
CA GLU A 341 19.41 -0.88 26.87
C GLU A 341 19.21 0.28 27.86
N ASN A 342 19.76 1.46 27.57
CA ASN A 342 19.66 2.67 28.39
C ASN A 342 18.59 3.65 27.87
N ASP A 343 17.70 3.20 26.96
CA ASP A 343 16.67 4.00 26.30
C ASP A 343 17.20 5.12 25.40
N ASN A 344 18.50 5.17 25.09
CA ASN A 344 19.04 6.15 24.15
C ASN A 344 18.83 5.67 22.71
N ILE A 345 18.61 6.60 21.78
CA ILE A 345 18.56 6.26 20.36
C ILE A 345 19.96 5.81 19.97
N HIS A 346 20.10 4.54 19.60
CA HIS A 346 21.35 3.95 19.13
C HIS A 346 21.42 3.99 17.60
N ARG A 347 20.28 3.80 16.93
CA ARG A 347 20.19 3.83 15.45
C ARG A 347 18.87 4.42 14.99
N ILE A 348 18.83 4.92 13.76
CA ILE A 348 17.60 5.30 13.08
C ILE A 348 17.54 4.57 11.75
N VAL A 349 16.43 3.88 11.50
CA VAL A 349 16.14 3.23 10.23
C VAL A 349 15.22 4.15 9.43
N ILE A 350 15.70 4.61 8.27
CA ILE A 350 14.99 5.50 7.37
C ILE A 350 14.61 4.70 6.13
N ALA A 351 13.31 4.62 5.85
CA ALA A 351 12.77 4.07 4.60
C ALA A 351 12.29 5.22 3.70
N LEU A 352 12.77 5.27 2.46
CA LEU A 352 12.40 6.25 1.45
C LEU A 352 11.67 5.53 0.31
N ARG A 353 10.51 6.06 -0.08
CA ARG A 353 9.73 5.50 -1.18
C ARG A 353 9.35 6.60 -2.15
N ASP A 354 9.70 6.44 -3.43
CA ASP A 354 9.21 7.29 -4.49
C ASP A 354 7.69 7.07 -4.66
N ILE A 355 6.92 8.05 -4.24
CA ILE A 355 5.46 8.04 -4.39
C ILE A 355 5.04 8.94 -5.55
N THR A 356 5.95 9.51 -6.34
CA THR A 356 5.65 10.52 -7.37
C THR A 356 4.52 10.09 -8.29
N GLU A 357 4.63 8.92 -8.93
CA GLU A 357 3.55 8.36 -9.77
C GLU A 357 2.29 8.06 -8.97
N THR A 358 2.42 7.58 -7.73
CA THR A 358 1.25 7.29 -6.89
C THR A 358 0.51 8.56 -6.48
N THR A 359 1.21 9.64 -6.14
CA THR A 359 0.65 10.97 -5.89
C THR A 359 0.10 11.58 -7.17
N LYS A 360 0.79 11.44 -8.31
CA LYS A 360 0.32 11.92 -9.61
C LYS A 360 -0.94 11.18 -10.03
N LEU A 361 -0.96 9.85 -9.99
CA LEU A 361 -2.12 9.02 -10.24
C LEU A 361 -3.24 9.28 -9.23
N LYS A 362 -2.94 9.51 -7.94
CA LYS A 362 -3.97 9.87 -6.95
C LYS A 362 -4.51 11.28 -7.19
N SER A 363 -3.68 12.20 -7.67
CA SER A 363 -4.08 13.54 -8.07
C SER A 363 -4.90 13.48 -9.35
N GLU A 364 -4.45 12.81 -10.39
CA GLU A 364 -5.16 12.53 -11.64
C GLU A 364 -6.44 11.72 -11.39
N LEU A 365 -6.46 10.78 -10.44
CA LEU A 365 -7.65 10.05 -10.03
C LEU A 365 -8.57 10.93 -9.21
N ASN A 366 -8.06 11.85 -8.40
CA ASN A 366 -8.88 12.83 -7.68
C ASN A 366 -9.41 13.91 -8.61
N GLU A 367 -8.66 14.34 -9.60
CA GLU A 367 -9.08 15.23 -10.68
C GLU A 367 -10.05 14.50 -11.58
N THR A 368 -9.76 13.26 -11.99
CA THR A 368 -10.69 12.39 -12.72
C THR A 368 -11.90 12.07 -11.86
N ARG A 369 -11.81 11.94 -10.54
CA ARG A 369 -12.99 11.75 -9.66
C ARG A 369 -13.75 13.05 -9.45
N LYS A 370 -13.08 14.20 -9.37
CA LYS A 370 -13.71 15.52 -9.33
C LYS A 370 -14.32 15.88 -10.67
N LEU A 371 -13.71 15.45 -11.77
CA LEU A 371 -14.12 15.61 -13.15
C LEU A 371 -15.16 14.55 -13.51
N THR A 372 -15.12 13.35 -12.94
CA THR A 372 -16.17 12.32 -13.06
C THR A 372 -17.31 12.63 -12.11
N LYS A 373 -17.09 13.32 -10.99
CA LYS A 373 -18.13 13.83 -10.10
C LYS A 373 -18.76 15.08 -10.70
N ARG A 374 -17.96 16.00 -11.26
CA ARG A 374 -18.46 17.12 -12.07
C ARG A 374 -19.13 16.59 -13.32
N TYR A 375 -18.53 15.73 -14.12
CA TYR A 375 -19.19 15.04 -15.23
C TYR A 375 -20.32 14.13 -14.76
N LYS A 376 -20.40 13.64 -13.53
CA LYS A 376 -21.60 12.92 -13.06
C LYS A 376 -22.67 13.89 -12.60
N GLU A 377 -22.32 15.03 -12.02
CA GLU A 377 -23.25 16.11 -11.65
C GLU A 377 -23.68 16.89 -12.89
N GLU A 378 -22.84 16.92 -13.92
CA GLU A 378 -22.97 17.59 -15.21
C GLU A 378 -23.54 16.62 -16.24
N LEU A 379 -23.30 15.31 -16.18
CA LEU A 379 -24.08 14.26 -16.86
C LEU A 379 -25.33 13.91 -16.07
N GLU A 380 -25.46 14.19 -14.78
CA GLU A 380 -26.74 14.14 -14.07
C GLU A 380 -27.49 15.42 -14.39
N SER A 381 -26.87 16.59 -14.50
CA SER A 381 -27.56 17.79 -15.00
C SER A 381 -27.84 17.70 -16.50
N LEU A 382 -26.94 17.12 -17.32
CA LEU A 382 -27.12 16.91 -18.75
C LEU A 382 -27.97 15.67 -19.05
N ARG A 383 -27.95 14.59 -18.26
CA ARG A 383 -29.01 13.55 -18.32
C ARG A 383 -30.31 14.07 -17.72
N ASN A 384 -30.30 14.97 -16.75
CA ASN A 384 -31.50 15.72 -16.35
C ASN A 384 -31.82 16.87 -17.30
N LEU A 385 -31.09 17.06 -18.41
CA LEU A 385 -31.45 17.96 -19.51
C LEU A 385 -31.86 17.15 -20.76
N GLU A 386 -31.17 16.05 -21.09
CA GLU A 386 -31.41 15.14 -22.23
C GLU A 386 -32.36 13.96 -21.91
N HIS A 387 -32.50 13.51 -20.66
CA HIS A 387 -33.69 12.78 -20.18
C HIS A 387 -34.78 13.73 -19.65
N SER A 388 -34.63 15.05 -19.85
CA SER A 388 -35.67 16.07 -19.58
C SER A 388 -36.32 16.68 -20.83
N SER A 389 -36.35 15.92 -21.91
CA SER A 389 -37.67 15.74 -22.51
C SER A 389 -38.43 14.68 -21.69
N LYS A 390 -38.85 15.04 -20.45
CA LYS A 390 -40.16 14.60 -19.95
C LYS A 390 -41.23 15.29 -20.80
N GLU A 391 -41.13 15.13 -22.11
CA GLU A 391 -42.14 15.58 -23.03
C GLU A 391 -43.35 14.71 -22.76
N ILE A 392 -44.48 15.39 -22.62
CA ILE A 392 -45.75 14.72 -22.43
C ILE A 392 -45.97 13.91 -23.71
N VAL A 393 -46.05 12.59 -23.57
CA VAL A 393 -46.32 11.67 -24.66
C VAL A 393 -47.83 11.58 -24.84
N TYR A 394 -48.31 11.92 -26.03
CA TYR A 394 -49.73 11.86 -26.38
C TYR A 394 -49.92 11.86 -27.91
N CYS A 395 -51.06 11.36 -28.36
CA CYS A 395 -51.57 11.45 -29.73
C CYS A 395 -53.08 11.70 -29.78
N SER A 396 -53.79 11.65 -28.64
CA SER A 396 -55.24 11.85 -28.57
C SER A 396 -55.62 13.32 -28.81
N PRO A 397 -56.73 13.59 -29.53
CA PRO A 397 -57.23 14.95 -29.72
C PRO A 397 -57.56 15.66 -28.40
N ALA A 398 -58.02 14.91 -27.39
CA ALA A 398 -58.32 15.46 -26.06
C ALA A 398 -57.07 16.03 -25.38
N MET A 399 -55.95 15.30 -25.44
CA MET A 399 -54.70 15.76 -24.86
C MET A 399 -54.05 16.87 -25.69
N GLU A 400 -54.23 16.87 -27.02
CA GLU A 400 -53.77 17.95 -27.89
C GLU A 400 -54.41 19.30 -27.51
N GLN A 401 -55.72 19.32 -27.21
CA GLN A 401 -56.41 20.53 -26.75
C GLN A 401 -55.87 21.02 -25.40
N VAL A 402 -55.56 20.11 -24.47
CA VAL A 402 -54.94 20.45 -23.18
C VAL A 402 -53.57 21.08 -23.42
N MET A 403 -52.75 20.48 -24.27
CA MET A 403 -51.40 20.97 -24.56
C MET A 403 -51.40 22.29 -25.32
N ALA A 404 -52.37 22.54 -26.20
CA ALA A 404 -52.56 23.84 -26.83
C ALA A 404 -52.86 24.94 -25.80
N LYS A 405 -53.70 24.65 -24.79
CA LYS A 405 -53.94 25.56 -23.66
C LYS A 405 -52.67 25.78 -22.85
N VAL A 406 -51.95 24.71 -22.50
CA VAL A 406 -50.68 24.79 -21.74
C VAL A 406 -49.68 25.72 -22.41
N LYS A 407 -49.45 25.56 -23.73
CA LYS A 407 -48.54 26.42 -24.50
C LYS A 407 -48.93 27.89 -24.44
N LYS A 408 -50.23 28.20 -24.64
CA LYS A 408 -50.75 29.56 -24.55
C LYS A 408 -50.59 30.14 -23.14
N LEU A 409 -50.79 29.33 -22.11
CA LEU A 409 -50.74 29.79 -20.72
C LEU A 409 -49.32 30.02 -20.19
N ALA A 410 -48.35 29.33 -20.76
CA ALA A 410 -46.95 29.50 -20.41
C ALA A 410 -46.45 30.94 -20.64
N GLU A 411 -47.04 31.66 -21.60
CA GLU A 411 -46.71 33.06 -21.90
C GLU A 411 -47.14 34.06 -20.79
N PHE A 412 -47.93 33.64 -19.81
CA PHE A 412 -48.51 34.51 -18.77
C PHE A 412 -48.11 34.11 -17.35
N HIS A 413 -48.13 35.08 -16.43
CA HIS A 413 -47.84 34.88 -15.00
C HIS A 413 -49.07 34.56 -14.14
N SER A 414 -50.22 34.29 -14.75
CA SER A 414 -51.47 34.01 -14.03
C SER A 414 -51.41 32.72 -13.22
N THR A 415 -52.18 32.66 -12.13
CA THR A 415 -52.39 31.42 -11.37
C THR A 415 -53.15 30.41 -12.21
N VAL A 416 -52.66 29.17 -12.24
CA VAL A 416 -53.27 28.07 -13.01
C VAL A 416 -53.77 27.01 -12.05
N LEU A 417 -55.00 26.52 -12.28
CA LEU A 417 -55.58 25.41 -11.52
C LEU A 417 -55.70 24.18 -12.42
N ILE A 418 -54.94 23.13 -12.12
CA ILE A 418 -54.96 21.86 -12.85
C ILE A 418 -55.90 20.88 -12.15
N LEU A 419 -57.01 20.57 -12.81
CA LEU A 419 -58.03 19.65 -12.35
C LEU A 419 -57.87 18.29 -13.06
N GLY A 420 -58.06 17.20 -12.32
CA GLY A 420 -58.09 15.86 -12.91
C GLY A 420 -57.87 14.76 -11.88
N GLU A 421 -58.22 13.53 -12.25
CA GLU A 421 -58.07 12.36 -11.38
C GLU A 421 -56.62 12.12 -10.92
N SER A 422 -56.42 11.28 -9.92
CA SER A 422 -55.07 10.89 -9.50
C SER A 422 -54.40 10.10 -10.62
N GLY A 423 -53.11 10.36 -10.85
CA GLY A 423 -52.31 9.62 -11.84
C GLY A 423 -52.47 10.05 -13.30
N VAL A 424 -53.19 11.13 -13.62
CA VAL A 424 -53.34 11.62 -15.03
C VAL A 424 -52.13 12.40 -15.57
N GLY A 425 -51.14 12.69 -14.73
CA GLY A 425 -49.93 13.45 -15.11
C GLY A 425 -49.99 14.96 -14.85
N LYS A 426 -50.76 15.43 -13.84
CA LYS A 426 -50.88 16.87 -13.50
C LYS A 426 -49.53 17.55 -13.24
N GLU A 427 -48.58 16.85 -12.62
CA GLU A 427 -47.23 17.39 -12.38
C GLU A 427 -46.47 17.66 -13.69
N LEU A 428 -46.59 16.77 -14.68
CA LEU A 428 -45.97 16.97 -16.00
C LEU A 428 -46.58 18.17 -16.72
N ILE A 429 -47.87 18.43 -16.53
CA ILE A 429 -48.55 19.62 -17.05
C ILE A 429 -47.98 20.88 -16.41
N ALA A 430 -47.81 20.90 -15.07
CA ALA A 430 -47.19 22.01 -14.37
C ALA A 430 -45.74 22.27 -14.85
N GLN A 431 -44.95 21.20 -15.01
CA GLN A 431 -43.60 21.27 -15.56
C GLN A 431 -43.60 21.82 -16.99
N SER A 432 -44.58 21.44 -17.81
CA SER A 432 -44.71 21.93 -19.18
C SER A 432 -45.05 23.42 -19.23
N ILE A 433 -45.90 23.92 -18.33
CA ILE A 433 -46.19 25.36 -18.20
C ILE A 433 -44.92 26.13 -17.85
N HIS A 434 -44.15 25.65 -16.86
CA HIS A 434 -42.89 26.30 -16.45
C HIS A 434 -41.84 26.29 -17.56
N LYS A 435 -41.61 25.12 -18.17
CA LYS A 435 -40.59 24.92 -19.23
C LYS A 435 -40.82 25.82 -20.45
N HIS A 436 -42.07 26.07 -20.83
CA HIS A 436 -42.40 26.92 -21.97
C HIS A 436 -42.65 28.38 -21.57
N GLY A 437 -42.55 28.72 -20.28
CA GLY A 437 -42.94 30.01 -19.78
C GLY A 437 -41.79 31.00 -19.62
N LEU A 438 -42.14 32.25 -19.28
CA LEU A 438 -41.17 33.33 -19.07
C LEU A 438 -40.20 33.08 -17.90
N ARG A 439 -40.54 32.14 -17.00
CA ARG A 439 -39.76 31.76 -15.82
C ARG A 439 -39.04 30.41 -15.99
N ALA A 440 -38.86 29.93 -17.24
CA ALA A 440 -38.23 28.63 -17.51
C ALA A 440 -36.84 28.47 -16.87
N ASP A 441 -36.02 29.53 -16.85
CA ASP A 441 -34.68 29.53 -16.24
C ASP A 441 -34.70 29.82 -14.71
N LYS A 442 -35.88 29.96 -14.11
CA LYS A 442 -36.08 30.28 -12.70
C LYS A 442 -36.49 29.04 -11.91
N PRO A 443 -36.41 29.06 -10.56
CA PRO A 443 -36.74 27.90 -9.73
C PRO A 443 -38.15 27.37 -10.01
N PHE A 444 -38.26 26.04 -10.15
CA PHE A 444 -39.52 25.32 -10.16
C PHE A 444 -39.57 24.43 -8.93
N LEU A 445 -40.42 24.79 -7.97
CA LEU A 445 -40.61 24.01 -6.75
C LEU A 445 -42.00 23.40 -6.75
N SER A 446 -42.12 22.16 -6.29
CA SER A 446 -43.39 21.45 -6.15
C SER A 446 -43.51 20.89 -4.74
N ILE A 447 -44.68 21.06 -4.14
CA ILE A 447 -45.01 20.53 -2.82
C ILE A 447 -46.39 19.86 -2.87
N ASN A 448 -46.47 18.63 -2.38
CA ASN A 448 -47.73 17.92 -2.21
C ASN A 448 -48.31 18.23 -0.82
N CYS A 449 -49.46 18.90 -0.81
CA CYS A 449 -50.12 19.38 0.40
C CYS A 449 -50.84 18.28 1.19
N GLY A 450 -51.15 17.13 0.56
CA GLY A 450 -51.78 15.99 1.20
C GLY A 450 -50.79 15.04 1.91
N ALA A 451 -49.53 15.05 1.48
CA ALA A 451 -48.49 14.14 1.99
C ALA A 451 -47.84 14.61 3.31
N ILE A 452 -47.97 15.89 3.67
CA ILE A 452 -47.26 16.51 4.79
C ILE A 452 -48.25 16.84 5.93
N PRO A 453 -47.96 16.45 7.19
CA PRO A 453 -48.78 16.84 8.34
C PRO A 453 -48.91 18.36 8.45
N GLU A 454 -50.09 18.85 8.85
CA GLU A 454 -50.44 20.29 8.84
C GLU A 454 -49.36 21.21 9.44
N ASN A 455 -48.91 20.92 10.66
CA ASN A 455 -47.90 21.75 11.34
C ASN A 455 -46.56 21.80 10.59
N LEU A 456 -46.19 20.70 9.94
CA LEU A 456 -44.98 20.65 9.10
C LEU A 456 -45.23 21.40 7.80
N LEU A 457 -46.38 21.21 7.16
CA LEU A 457 -46.75 21.88 5.91
C LEU A 457 -46.72 23.40 6.07
N GLU A 458 -47.19 23.93 7.20
CA GLU A 458 -47.10 25.34 7.52
C GLU A 458 -45.64 25.84 7.54
N SER A 459 -44.78 25.14 8.29
CA SER A 459 -43.37 25.48 8.42
C SER A 459 -42.59 25.32 7.10
N GLU A 460 -42.99 24.36 6.25
CA GLU A 460 -42.41 24.16 4.93
C GLU A 460 -42.84 25.28 3.98
N LEU A 461 -44.14 25.57 3.85
CA LEU A 461 -44.64 26.59 2.92
C LEU A 461 -44.12 28.00 3.27
N PHE A 462 -44.29 28.40 4.53
CA PHE A 462 -44.10 29.78 4.96
C PHE A 462 -42.73 30.02 5.61
N GLY A 463 -42.02 28.97 6.03
CA GLY A 463 -40.78 29.10 6.80
C GLY A 463 -41.04 29.45 8.26
N TYR A 464 -39.99 29.51 9.06
CA TYR A 464 -40.06 29.90 10.47
C TYR A 464 -38.81 30.63 10.94
N THR A 465 -38.98 31.52 11.91
CA THR A 465 -37.88 32.22 12.58
C THR A 465 -37.35 31.42 13.77
N LYS A 466 -36.13 31.73 14.21
CA LYS A 466 -35.52 31.11 15.39
C LYS A 466 -36.47 31.18 16.60
N GLY A 467 -36.71 30.03 17.24
CA GLY A 467 -37.54 29.94 18.44
C GLY A 467 -39.05 29.93 18.21
N ALA A 468 -39.52 29.72 16.97
CA ALA A 468 -40.95 29.71 16.66
C ALA A 468 -41.74 28.60 17.37
N PHE A 469 -41.14 27.44 17.62
CA PHE A 469 -41.75 26.30 18.34
C PHE A 469 -40.68 25.40 18.97
N THR A 470 -41.09 24.50 19.87
CA THR A 470 -40.20 23.53 20.53
C THR A 470 -39.61 22.55 19.51
N GLY A 471 -38.29 22.59 19.31
CA GLY A 471 -37.58 21.79 18.29
C GLY A 471 -37.28 22.52 16.98
N ALA A 472 -37.63 23.81 16.87
CA ALA A 472 -37.23 24.64 15.74
C ALA A 472 -35.69 24.81 15.69
N ASP A 473 -35.12 24.75 14.48
CA ASP A 473 -33.70 24.99 14.28
C ASP A 473 -33.29 26.37 14.82
N THR A 474 -32.15 26.40 15.49
CA THR A 474 -31.51 27.61 16.01
C THR A 474 -31.20 28.66 14.95
N GLN A 475 -31.18 28.30 13.66
CA GLN A 475 -30.98 29.23 12.54
C GLN A 475 -32.27 29.66 11.83
N GLY A 476 -33.43 29.08 12.16
CA GLY A 476 -34.67 29.26 11.38
C GLY A 476 -34.63 28.56 10.02
N LYS A 477 -35.72 28.63 9.25
CA LYS A 477 -35.83 27.99 7.92
C LYS A 477 -36.62 28.86 6.95
N LYS A 478 -36.12 29.03 5.73
CA LYS A 478 -36.86 29.67 4.63
C LYS A 478 -37.93 28.74 4.08
N GLY A 479 -39.14 29.25 3.87
CA GLY A 479 -40.25 28.49 3.31
C GLY A 479 -40.18 28.33 1.78
N TYR A 480 -40.99 27.42 1.23
CA TYR A 480 -41.09 27.18 -0.21
C TYR A 480 -41.45 28.44 -1.00
N PHE A 481 -42.29 29.33 -0.47
CA PHE A 481 -42.59 30.61 -1.13
C PHE A 481 -41.34 31.49 -1.29
N GLN A 482 -40.48 31.54 -0.28
CA GLN A 482 -39.24 32.32 -0.33
C GLN A 482 -38.18 31.65 -1.21
N GLN A 483 -38.17 30.32 -1.27
CA GLN A 483 -37.26 29.57 -2.12
C GLN A 483 -37.66 29.63 -3.60
N ALA A 484 -38.96 29.73 -3.89
CA ALA A 484 -39.52 29.87 -5.24
C ALA A 484 -39.56 31.31 -5.74
N ASP A 485 -38.97 32.27 -5.01
CA ASP A 485 -39.01 33.69 -5.37
C ASP A 485 -38.44 33.94 -6.78
N GLY A 486 -39.17 34.70 -7.59
CA GLY A 486 -38.93 34.92 -9.02
C GLY A 486 -39.24 33.70 -9.93
N GLY A 487 -39.72 32.59 -9.36
CA GLY A 487 -39.95 31.30 -10.02
C GLY A 487 -41.40 30.84 -10.02
N VAL A 488 -41.61 29.52 -10.02
CA VAL A 488 -42.91 28.84 -10.00
C VAL A 488 -43.00 27.93 -8.77
N LEU A 489 -44.13 28.01 -8.06
CA LEU A 489 -44.46 27.08 -6.98
C LEU A 489 -45.72 26.29 -7.34
N VAL A 490 -45.58 24.96 -7.37
CA VAL A 490 -46.68 24.03 -7.57
C VAL A 490 -47.23 23.57 -6.22
N LEU A 491 -48.52 23.78 -6.02
CA LEU A 491 -49.27 23.32 -4.85
C LEU A 491 -50.13 22.13 -5.27
N ASP A 492 -49.58 20.92 -5.16
CA ASP A 492 -50.31 19.70 -5.49
C ASP A 492 -51.23 19.28 -4.34
N GLU A 493 -52.37 18.71 -4.69
CA GLU A 493 -53.46 18.35 -3.79
C GLU A 493 -53.93 19.52 -2.91
N ILE A 494 -54.12 20.70 -3.52
CA ILE A 494 -54.59 21.92 -2.82
C ILE A 494 -55.94 21.72 -2.10
N GLY A 495 -56.73 20.71 -2.48
CA GLY A 495 -57.95 20.34 -1.77
C GLY A 495 -57.73 19.62 -0.42
N GLU A 496 -56.49 19.39 0.01
CA GLU A 496 -56.16 18.74 1.29
C GLU A 496 -55.74 19.74 2.38
N ILE A 497 -55.54 21.03 2.07
CA ILE A 497 -55.08 21.99 3.07
C ILE A 497 -56.18 22.36 4.08
N SER A 498 -55.77 22.55 5.33
CA SER A 498 -56.66 22.98 6.41
C SER A 498 -57.18 24.40 6.19
N GLN A 499 -58.32 24.74 6.81
CA GLN A 499 -58.88 26.10 6.73
C GLN A 499 -57.91 27.18 7.25
N GLN A 500 -57.04 26.86 8.21
CA GLN A 500 -56.05 27.81 8.73
C GLN A 500 -54.98 28.13 7.68
N LEU A 501 -54.49 27.12 6.97
CA LEU A 501 -53.52 27.32 5.88
C LEU A 501 -54.15 28.03 4.68
N GLN A 502 -55.44 27.80 4.41
CA GLN A 502 -56.17 28.53 3.35
C GLN A 502 -56.12 30.05 3.57
N ILE A 503 -56.22 30.51 4.82
CA ILE A 503 -56.14 31.95 5.16
C ILE A 503 -54.75 32.51 4.87
N LYS A 504 -53.69 31.78 5.26
CA LYS A 504 -52.31 32.21 5.03
C LYS A 504 -51.95 32.20 3.55
N LEU A 505 -52.40 31.18 2.82
CA LEU A 505 -52.20 31.08 1.38
C LEU A 505 -52.91 32.22 0.63
N LEU A 506 -54.13 32.56 1.03
CA LEU A 506 -54.87 33.68 0.47
C LEU A 506 -54.09 35.00 0.58
N ARG A 507 -53.45 35.26 1.74
CA ARG A 507 -52.61 36.46 1.93
C ARG A 507 -51.45 36.49 0.95
N VAL A 508 -50.73 35.38 0.78
CA VAL A 508 -49.62 35.32 -0.19
C VAL A 508 -50.11 35.59 -1.61
N LEU A 509 -51.24 34.98 -2.01
CA LEU A 509 -51.81 35.16 -3.35
C LEU A 509 -52.37 36.58 -3.60
N GLN A 510 -52.77 37.29 -2.55
CA GLN A 510 -53.35 38.64 -2.65
C GLN A 510 -52.28 39.73 -2.55
N GLU A 511 -51.41 39.65 -1.55
CA GLU A 511 -50.45 40.70 -1.18
C GLU A 511 -49.05 40.46 -1.74
N GLY A 512 -48.73 39.23 -2.19
CA GLY A 512 -47.37 38.90 -2.65
C GLY A 512 -46.35 38.89 -1.51
N GLU A 513 -46.80 38.64 -0.28
CA GLU A 513 -45.96 38.63 0.91
C GLU A 513 -46.18 37.35 1.71
N VAL A 514 -45.09 36.79 2.24
CA VAL A 514 -45.09 35.60 3.09
C VAL A 514 -44.72 35.99 4.52
N LEU A 515 -45.47 35.50 5.50
CA LEU A 515 -45.20 35.73 6.92
C LEU A 515 -44.67 34.43 7.56
N PRO A 516 -43.36 34.33 7.87
CA PRO A 516 -42.79 33.16 8.51
C PRO A 516 -43.43 32.89 9.88
N VAL A 517 -43.54 31.62 10.27
CA VAL A 517 -44.06 31.23 11.58
C VAL A 517 -43.16 31.82 12.68
N GLY A 518 -43.78 32.52 13.63
CA GLY A 518 -43.09 33.23 14.71
C GLY A 518 -42.56 34.62 14.33
N SER A 519 -42.70 35.06 13.08
CA SER A 519 -42.36 36.41 12.64
C SER A 519 -43.58 37.33 12.63
N SER A 520 -43.37 38.62 12.96
CA SER A 520 -44.34 39.70 12.71
C SER A 520 -43.99 40.53 11.47
N VAL A 521 -42.87 40.20 10.79
CA VAL A 521 -42.37 40.93 9.62
C VAL A 521 -42.66 40.10 8.36
N PRO A 522 -43.48 40.62 7.44
CA PRO A 522 -43.72 39.97 6.16
C PRO A 522 -42.49 40.09 5.24
N ALA A 523 -42.32 39.12 4.35
CA ALA A 523 -41.29 39.11 3.32
C ALA A 523 -41.94 39.11 1.93
N PRO A 524 -41.62 40.07 1.05
CA PRO A 524 -42.16 40.08 -0.31
C PRO A 524 -41.63 38.88 -1.11
N VAL A 525 -42.50 38.29 -1.92
CA VAL A 525 -42.21 37.15 -2.80
C VAL A 525 -42.96 37.32 -4.13
N ASP A 526 -42.28 37.09 -5.24
CA ASP A 526 -42.87 37.08 -6.59
C ASP A 526 -42.89 35.66 -7.16
N VAL A 527 -43.98 34.92 -6.94
CA VAL A 527 -44.09 33.51 -7.32
C VAL A 527 -45.32 33.26 -8.17
N GLN A 528 -45.14 32.62 -9.33
CA GLN A 528 -46.26 32.13 -10.11
C GLN A 528 -46.76 30.82 -9.48
N ILE A 529 -48.06 30.78 -9.16
CA ILE A 529 -48.67 29.64 -8.49
C ILE A 529 -49.38 28.74 -9.50
N ILE A 530 -49.08 27.44 -9.43
CA ILE A 530 -49.81 26.40 -10.15
C ILE A 530 -50.39 25.46 -9.10
N ALA A 531 -51.71 25.46 -8.92
CA ALA A 531 -52.38 24.57 -7.99
C ALA A 531 -52.91 23.34 -8.73
N SER A 532 -52.90 22.17 -8.09
CA SER A 532 -53.54 20.98 -8.65
C SER A 532 -54.40 20.22 -7.63
N THR A 533 -55.47 19.60 -8.09
CA THR A 533 -56.35 18.79 -7.24
C THR A 533 -57.15 17.77 -8.04
N ASN A 534 -57.52 16.68 -7.40
CA ASN A 534 -58.51 15.71 -7.88
C ASN A 534 -59.90 15.89 -7.22
N LYS A 535 -60.02 16.76 -6.22
CA LYS A 535 -61.29 17.07 -5.56
C LYS A 535 -62.06 18.15 -6.32
N ASP A 536 -63.38 18.09 -6.20
CA ASP A 536 -64.29 19.14 -6.66
C ASP A 536 -64.29 20.30 -5.65
N LEU A 537 -63.49 21.33 -5.93
CA LEU A 537 -63.37 22.50 -5.06
C LEU A 537 -64.68 23.30 -4.97
N GLU A 538 -65.48 23.35 -6.04
CA GLU A 538 -66.77 24.05 -6.04
C GLU A 538 -67.76 23.37 -5.09
N LYS A 539 -67.76 22.04 -5.06
CA LYS A 539 -68.50 21.28 -4.04
C LYS A 539 -67.97 21.54 -2.63
N MET A 540 -66.65 21.55 -2.43
CA MET A 540 -66.05 21.82 -1.11
C MET A 540 -66.35 23.23 -0.58
N VAL A 541 -66.47 24.22 -1.47
CA VAL A 541 -66.93 25.57 -1.11
C VAL A 541 -68.37 25.55 -0.61
N ARG A 542 -69.27 24.85 -1.32
CA ARG A 542 -70.67 24.68 -0.88
C ARG A 542 -70.80 23.94 0.45
N GLU A 543 -69.88 23.02 0.73
CA GLU A 543 -69.82 22.25 1.99
C GLU A 543 -69.09 23.01 3.12
N GLY A 544 -68.52 24.19 2.84
CA GLY A 544 -67.79 24.99 3.82
C GLY A 544 -66.40 24.44 4.21
N THR A 545 -65.91 23.41 3.50
CA THR A 545 -64.59 22.80 3.76
C THR A 545 -63.45 23.51 3.01
N PHE A 546 -63.79 24.32 2.01
CA PHE A 546 -62.85 25.19 1.30
C PHE A 546 -63.40 26.62 1.24
N ARG A 547 -62.56 27.63 1.43
CA ARG A 547 -63.00 29.02 1.42
C ARG A 547 -63.28 29.52 0.00
N GLU A 548 -64.39 30.22 -0.15
CA GLU A 548 -64.83 30.81 -1.42
C GLU A 548 -63.83 31.85 -1.95
N ASP A 549 -63.27 32.70 -1.08
CA ASP A 549 -62.30 33.74 -1.45
C ASP A 549 -61.00 33.17 -2.03
N LEU A 550 -60.46 32.12 -1.42
CA LEU A 550 -59.30 31.40 -1.94
C LEU A 550 -59.63 30.70 -3.26
N TYR A 551 -60.79 30.05 -3.37
CA TYR A 551 -61.21 29.36 -4.58
C TYR A 551 -61.17 30.28 -5.80
N TYR A 552 -61.74 31.48 -5.72
CA TYR A 552 -61.70 32.43 -6.84
C TYR A 552 -60.29 32.94 -7.16
N ARG A 553 -59.38 32.98 -6.17
CA ARG A 553 -58.00 33.41 -6.38
C ARG A 553 -57.12 32.34 -7.03
N ILE A 554 -57.42 31.06 -6.82
CA ILE A 554 -56.71 29.94 -7.47
C ILE A 554 -57.36 29.52 -8.79
N ASN A 555 -58.69 29.60 -8.91
CA ASN A 555 -59.45 29.22 -10.10
C ASN A 555 -59.49 30.34 -11.15
N VAL A 556 -58.36 30.98 -11.43
CA VAL A 556 -58.25 32.02 -12.45
C VAL A 556 -58.26 31.40 -13.85
N ILE A 557 -57.46 30.34 -14.02
CA ILE A 557 -57.36 29.61 -15.28
C ILE A 557 -57.40 28.10 -15.01
N PRO A 558 -58.57 27.45 -15.17
CA PRO A 558 -58.68 26.00 -14.99
C PRO A 558 -58.19 25.23 -16.23
N ILE A 559 -57.37 24.20 -16.00
CA ILE A 559 -56.99 23.18 -16.98
C ILE A 559 -57.52 21.84 -16.50
N VAL A 560 -58.48 21.26 -17.21
CA VAL A 560 -58.98 19.91 -16.92
C VAL A 560 -58.18 18.90 -17.72
N VAL A 561 -57.51 17.97 -17.04
CA VAL A 561 -56.75 16.87 -17.64
C VAL A 561 -57.64 15.64 -17.71
N PRO A 562 -57.92 15.09 -18.91
CA PRO A 562 -58.82 13.94 -19.05
C PRO A 562 -58.21 12.67 -18.44
N PRO A 563 -59.04 11.82 -17.82
CA PRO A 563 -58.60 10.49 -17.40
C PRO A 563 -58.26 9.63 -18.62
N LEU A 564 -57.43 8.61 -18.42
CA LEU A 564 -56.86 7.79 -19.50
C LEU A 564 -57.93 7.08 -20.34
N ARG A 565 -59.06 6.71 -19.72
CA ARG A 565 -60.25 6.14 -20.41
C ARG A 565 -60.92 7.07 -21.43
N ASP A 566 -60.76 8.40 -21.28
CA ASP A 566 -61.32 9.39 -22.20
C ASP A 566 -60.30 9.79 -23.30
N ARG A 567 -59.13 9.14 -23.31
CA ARG A 567 -58.02 9.31 -24.27
C ARG A 567 -57.34 7.96 -24.53
N SER A 568 -58.13 6.95 -24.86
CA SER A 568 -57.65 5.57 -25.05
C SER A 568 -56.60 5.45 -26.16
N GLU A 569 -56.61 6.36 -27.13
CA GLU A 569 -55.62 6.43 -28.21
C GLU A 569 -54.20 6.65 -27.70
N ASP A 570 -54.05 7.28 -26.52
CA ASP A 570 -52.74 7.50 -25.89
C ASP A 570 -52.16 6.20 -25.29
N ILE A 571 -52.99 5.19 -25.00
CA ILE A 571 -52.58 4.00 -24.23
C ILE A 571 -51.48 3.20 -24.94
N PRO A 572 -51.58 2.86 -26.24
CA PRO A 572 -50.53 2.11 -26.92
C PRO A 572 -49.20 2.85 -26.96
N LEU A 573 -49.27 4.16 -27.23
CA LEU A 573 -48.09 5.01 -27.31
C LEU A 573 -47.40 5.13 -25.95
N LEU A 574 -48.17 5.36 -24.89
CA LEU A 574 -47.69 5.39 -23.50
C LEU A 574 -47.14 4.02 -23.08
N ALA A 575 -47.82 2.94 -23.45
CA ALA A 575 -47.40 1.59 -23.10
C ALA A 575 -46.06 1.24 -23.75
N TYR A 576 -45.90 1.57 -25.03
CA TYR A 576 -44.64 1.43 -25.75
C TYR A 576 -43.53 2.27 -25.14
N HIS A 577 -43.84 3.54 -24.81
CA HIS A 577 -42.89 4.44 -24.18
C HIS A 577 -42.34 3.88 -22.86
N PHE A 578 -43.21 3.41 -21.96
CA PHE A 578 -42.77 2.80 -20.69
C PHE A 578 -42.02 1.49 -20.91
N LEU A 579 -42.46 0.65 -21.85
CA LEU A 579 -41.78 -0.60 -22.18
C LEU A 579 -40.35 -0.35 -22.66
N GLN A 580 -40.16 0.63 -23.56
CA GLN A 580 -38.84 1.01 -24.05
C GLN A 580 -37.93 1.53 -22.92
N GLN A 581 -38.44 2.39 -22.04
CA GLN A 581 -37.68 2.86 -20.88
C GLN A 581 -37.19 1.71 -20.00
N LEU A 582 -38.06 0.71 -19.76
CA LEU A 582 -37.73 -0.45 -18.95
C LEU A 582 -36.76 -1.41 -19.66
N ASN A 583 -36.92 -1.60 -20.97
CA ASN A 583 -35.99 -2.36 -21.82
C ASN A 583 -34.57 -1.80 -21.73
N VAL A 584 -34.41 -0.48 -21.89
CA VAL A 584 -33.13 0.20 -21.74
C VAL A 584 -32.59 0.07 -20.31
N LYS A 585 -33.44 0.28 -19.30
CA LYS A 585 -33.05 0.20 -17.88
C LYS A 585 -32.55 -1.19 -17.47
N TYR A 586 -33.16 -2.25 -17.98
CA TYR A 586 -32.84 -3.63 -17.58
C TYR A 586 -31.99 -4.40 -18.61
N GLY A 587 -31.62 -3.77 -19.74
CA GLY A 587 -30.87 -4.43 -20.81
C GLY A 587 -31.66 -5.59 -21.43
N LYS A 588 -32.96 -5.39 -21.64
CA LYS A 588 -33.89 -6.39 -22.17
C LYS A 588 -34.55 -5.88 -23.45
N GLU A 589 -35.15 -6.80 -24.19
CA GLU A 589 -35.85 -6.53 -25.45
C GLU A 589 -37.23 -7.19 -25.42
N TYR A 590 -38.12 -6.67 -24.56
CA TYR A 590 -39.51 -7.10 -24.52
C TYR A 590 -40.36 -6.35 -25.54
N TYR A 591 -41.40 -7.02 -26.06
CA TYR A 591 -42.38 -6.50 -27.02
C TYR A 591 -43.80 -6.90 -26.60
N PHE A 592 -44.80 -6.05 -26.82
CA PHE A 592 -46.20 -6.46 -26.67
C PHE A 592 -46.71 -7.16 -27.92
N SER A 593 -47.51 -8.22 -27.75
CA SER A 593 -48.30 -8.74 -28.87
C SER A 593 -49.44 -7.77 -29.22
N PRO A 594 -49.95 -7.78 -30.47
CA PRO A 594 -51.10 -6.94 -30.85
C PRO A 594 -52.30 -7.12 -29.92
N ASP A 595 -52.60 -8.35 -29.53
CA ASP A 595 -53.71 -8.65 -28.62
C ASP A 595 -53.47 -8.13 -27.20
N ALA A 596 -52.21 -8.06 -26.75
CA ALA A 596 -51.87 -7.48 -25.45
C ALA A 596 -52.13 -5.98 -25.43
N LEU A 597 -51.77 -5.26 -26.51
CA LEU A 597 -52.07 -3.83 -26.65
C LEU A 597 -53.57 -3.56 -26.69
N ASN A 598 -54.32 -4.34 -27.48
CA ASN A 598 -55.79 -4.25 -27.53
C ASN A 598 -56.41 -4.42 -26.13
N LEU A 599 -55.86 -5.31 -25.32
CA LEU A 599 -56.36 -5.54 -23.96
C LEU A 599 -56.06 -4.37 -23.03
N LEU A 600 -54.90 -3.73 -23.17
CA LEU A 600 -54.54 -2.52 -22.42
C LEU A 600 -55.44 -1.34 -22.81
N GLU A 601 -55.80 -1.18 -24.08
CA GLU A 601 -56.69 -0.09 -24.55
C GLU A 601 -58.11 -0.17 -23.94
N VAL A 602 -58.64 -1.38 -23.78
CA VAL A 602 -60.04 -1.61 -23.34
C VAL A 602 -60.20 -1.44 -21.81
N TYR A 603 -59.11 -1.46 -21.05
CA TYR A 603 -59.18 -1.31 -19.60
C TYR A 603 -59.54 0.13 -19.19
N SER A 604 -60.27 0.29 -18.08
CA SER A 604 -60.78 1.61 -17.65
C SER A 604 -59.75 2.48 -16.95
N TRP A 605 -58.60 1.91 -16.55
CA TRP A 605 -57.47 2.60 -15.91
C TRP A 605 -57.89 3.53 -14.74
N PRO A 606 -58.49 3.01 -13.66
CA PRO A 606 -58.88 3.82 -12.50
C PRO A 606 -57.71 4.57 -11.84
N GLY A 607 -56.48 4.07 -11.95
CA GLY A 607 -55.25 4.76 -11.52
C GLY A 607 -54.51 5.49 -12.64
N ASN A 608 -55.13 5.64 -13.81
CA ASN A 608 -54.63 6.36 -14.98
C ASN A 608 -53.20 5.94 -15.38
N ILE A 609 -52.33 6.89 -15.73
CA ILE A 609 -50.98 6.64 -16.23
C ILE A 609 -50.12 5.95 -15.15
N ARG A 610 -50.33 6.28 -13.87
CA ARG A 610 -49.59 5.66 -12.76
C ARG A 610 -49.88 4.15 -12.67
N GLU A 611 -51.13 3.75 -12.86
CA GLU A 611 -51.49 2.33 -12.91
C GLU A 611 -50.94 1.66 -14.16
N LEU A 612 -51.05 2.29 -15.33
CA LEU A 612 -50.48 1.79 -16.59
C LEU A 612 -48.98 1.50 -16.45
N GLN A 613 -48.22 2.47 -15.96
CA GLN A 613 -46.77 2.33 -15.73
C GLN A 613 -46.46 1.17 -14.77
N ASN A 614 -47.17 1.09 -13.64
CA ASN A 614 -46.96 0.02 -12.66
C ASN A 614 -47.27 -1.36 -13.22
N ILE A 615 -48.34 -1.49 -14.03
CA ILE A 615 -48.70 -2.77 -14.67
C ILE A 615 -47.64 -3.17 -15.69
N ILE A 616 -47.13 -2.24 -16.50
CA ILE A 616 -46.08 -2.51 -17.48
C ILE A 616 -44.76 -2.89 -16.81
N GLU A 617 -44.37 -2.20 -15.73
CA GLU A 617 -43.19 -2.57 -14.96
C GLU A 617 -43.31 -3.98 -14.41
N ARG A 618 -44.46 -4.32 -13.83
CA ARG A 618 -44.72 -5.68 -13.34
C ARG A 618 -44.63 -6.71 -14.47
N LEU A 619 -45.20 -6.42 -15.65
CA LEU A 619 -45.11 -7.30 -16.81
C LEU A 619 -43.66 -7.56 -17.20
N VAL A 620 -42.84 -6.52 -17.35
CA VAL A 620 -41.41 -6.65 -17.70
C VAL A 620 -40.62 -7.45 -16.67
N VAL A 621 -40.88 -7.24 -15.38
CA VAL A 621 -40.17 -7.94 -14.29
C VAL A 621 -40.53 -9.42 -14.23
N THR A 622 -41.78 -9.77 -14.56
CA THR A 622 -42.28 -11.15 -14.46
C THR A 622 -42.24 -11.95 -15.76
N ALA A 623 -42.00 -11.29 -16.91
CA ALA A 623 -42.03 -11.94 -18.21
C ALA A 623 -40.79 -12.84 -18.43
N GLU A 624 -41.05 -14.12 -18.69
CA GLU A 624 -40.02 -15.10 -19.06
C GLU A 624 -39.66 -14.98 -20.56
N ASP A 625 -40.66 -14.76 -21.41
CA ASP A 625 -40.52 -14.60 -22.86
C ASP A 625 -40.39 -13.12 -23.26
N GLN A 626 -39.66 -12.87 -24.35
CA GLN A 626 -39.54 -11.52 -24.93
C GLN A 626 -40.88 -10.96 -25.41
N VAL A 627 -41.84 -11.81 -25.76
CA VAL A 627 -43.17 -11.37 -26.21
C VAL A 627 -44.17 -11.41 -25.05
N ILE A 628 -44.60 -10.24 -24.61
CA ILE A 628 -45.67 -10.07 -23.62
C ILE A 628 -47.01 -10.29 -24.32
N SER A 629 -47.58 -11.48 -24.14
CA SER A 629 -48.84 -11.89 -24.74
C SER A 629 -50.07 -11.39 -23.96
N ALA A 630 -51.24 -11.38 -24.61
CA ALA A 630 -52.50 -11.03 -23.97
C ALA A 630 -52.84 -11.96 -22.78
N GLU A 631 -52.47 -13.24 -22.85
CA GLU A 631 -52.67 -14.21 -21.77
C GLU A 631 -51.86 -13.84 -20.53
N PHE A 632 -50.71 -13.20 -20.71
CA PHE A 632 -49.86 -12.73 -19.62
C PHE A 632 -50.36 -11.41 -19.02
N VAL A 633 -50.92 -10.52 -19.85
CA VAL A 633 -51.51 -9.24 -19.39
C VAL A 633 -52.83 -9.44 -18.65
N ARG A 634 -53.68 -10.34 -19.13
CA ARG A 634 -55.06 -10.50 -18.67
C ARG A 634 -55.22 -10.72 -17.15
N PRO A 635 -54.43 -11.57 -16.47
CA PRO A 635 -54.55 -11.79 -15.03
C PRO A 635 -54.25 -10.54 -14.20
N LEU A 636 -53.47 -9.61 -14.75
CA LEU A 636 -53.02 -8.39 -14.07
C LEU A 636 -54.05 -7.26 -14.15
N LEU A 637 -54.97 -7.34 -15.11
CA LEU A 637 -56.08 -6.41 -15.27
C LEU A 637 -57.29 -6.96 -14.51
N LYS A 638 -57.83 -6.19 -13.58
CA LYS A 638 -59.10 -6.50 -12.91
C LYS A 638 -60.27 -6.23 -13.86
N LEU A 639 -60.30 -6.93 -14.99
CA LEU A 639 -61.46 -7.01 -15.87
C LEU A 639 -62.54 -7.73 -15.06
N GLY A 640 -63.46 -6.98 -14.48
CA GLY A 640 -64.61 -7.55 -13.78
C GLY A 640 -65.29 -8.60 -14.66
N ASP A 641 -65.89 -9.61 -14.02
CA ASP A 641 -66.52 -10.80 -14.62
C ASP A 641 -67.77 -10.50 -15.50
N SER A 642 -67.89 -9.27 -16.03
CA SER A 642 -68.89 -8.89 -17.01
C SER A 642 -68.51 -9.42 -18.39
N GLY A 643 -68.80 -10.70 -18.61
CA GLY A 643 -68.78 -11.40 -19.89
C GLY A 643 -69.72 -10.80 -20.95
N LYS A 644 -69.39 -9.60 -21.43
CA LYS A 644 -69.89 -9.02 -22.68
C LYS A 644 -68.71 -8.44 -23.45
N HIS A 645 -67.83 -9.32 -23.92
CA HIS A 645 -66.89 -8.96 -24.98
C HIS A 645 -67.72 -8.60 -26.23
N LYS A 646 -67.63 -7.35 -26.69
CA LYS A 646 -68.15 -6.98 -28.01
C LYS A 646 -67.11 -7.44 -29.05
N PRO A 647 -67.49 -8.18 -30.10
CA PRO A 647 -66.57 -8.48 -31.18
C PRO A 647 -66.11 -7.17 -31.84
N ILE A 648 -64.81 -7.05 -32.08
CA ILE A 648 -64.23 -5.91 -32.79
C ILE A 648 -64.50 -6.12 -34.29
N ILE A 649 -65.31 -5.25 -34.88
CA ILE A 649 -65.59 -5.24 -36.32
C ILE A 649 -64.71 -4.15 -36.93
N THR A 650 -63.66 -4.55 -37.65
CA THR A 650 -62.69 -3.62 -38.26
C THR A 650 -63.13 -3.08 -39.61
N ASP A 651 -64.10 -3.73 -40.26
CA ASP A 651 -64.64 -3.32 -41.57
C ASP A 651 -66.08 -3.82 -41.77
N ILE A 652 -66.85 -3.14 -42.62
CA ILE A 652 -68.22 -3.57 -42.95
C ILE A 652 -68.15 -4.67 -44.01
N ILE A 653 -68.26 -5.93 -43.56
CA ILE A 653 -68.49 -7.08 -44.44
C ILE A 653 -69.99 -7.42 -44.48
N PRO A 654 -70.48 -8.09 -45.55
CA PRO A 654 -71.86 -8.56 -45.61
C PRO A 654 -72.22 -9.34 -44.35
N PHE A 655 -73.36 -9.01 -43.73
CA PHE A 655 -73.76 -9.56 -42.42
C PHE A 655 -73.71 -11.09 -42.36
N GLN A 656 -74.06 -11.74 -43.47
CA GLN A 656 -74.05 -13.19 -43.59
C GLN A 656 -72.63 -13.78 -43.58
N GLU A 657 -71.67 -13.09 -44.19
CA GLU A 657 -70.25 -13.48 -44.16
C GLU A 657 -69.64 -13.26 -42.77
N ALA A 658 -70.01 -12.17 -42.08
CA ALA A 658 -69.60 -11.95 -40.69
C ALA A 658 -70.08 -13.06 -39.76
N GLN A 659 -71.34 -13.48 -39.92
CA GLN A 659 -71.91 -14.57 -39.14
C GLN A 659 -71.21 -15.90 -39.42
N GLU A 660 -70.99 -16.25 -40.70
CA GLU A 660 -70.31 -17.49 -41.08
C GLU A 660 -68.87 -17.52 -40.59
N SER A 661 -68.11 -16.42 -40.74
CA SER A 661 -66.72 -16.32 -40.30
C SER A 661 -66.58 -16.45 -38.78
N THR A 662 -67.42 -15.72 -38.04
CA THR A 662 -67.43 -15.78 -36.56
C THR A 662 -67.80 -17.19 -36.08
N GLU A 663 -68.78 -17.81 -36.72
CA GLU A 663 -69.22 -19.16 -36.39
C GLU A 663 -68.15 -20.21 -36.70
N GLU A 664 -67.46 -20.10 -37.85
CA GLU A 664 -66.35 -20.97 -38.23
C GLU A 664 -65.20 -20.90 -37.22
N GLN A 665 -64.79 -19.69 -36.83
CA GLN A 665 -63.74 -19.47 -35.83
C GLN A 665 -64.12 -20.07 -34.47
N LEU A 666 -65.35 -19.83 -33.98
CA LEU A 666 -65.81 -20.37 -32.69
C LEU A 666 -65.86 -21.91 -32.69
N ILE A 667 -66.31 -22.52 -33.78
CA ILE A 667 -66.36 -23.98 -33.91
C ILE A 667 -64.95 -24.58 -33.95
N LEU A 668 -64.00 -23.97 -34.68
CA LEU A 668 -62.61 -24.41 -34.74
C LEU A 668 -61.93 -24.31 -33.38
N LEU A 669 -62.00 -23.14 -32.72
CA LEU A 669 -61.44 -22.91 -31.38
C LEU A 669 -62.00 -23.89 -30.34
N ALA A 670 -63.31 -24.14 -30.36
CA ALA A 670 -63.93 -25.09 -29.44
C ALA A 670 -63.49 -26.54 -29.72
N MET A 671 -63.36 -26.93 -30.98
CA MET A 671 -62.90 -28.26 -31.36
C MET A 671 -61.43 -28.49 -31.03
N GLU A 672 -60.57 -27.48 -31.21
CA GLU A 672 -59.16 -27.51 -30.82
C GLU A 672 -58.99 -27.66 -29.30
N LYS A 673 -59.70 -26.82 -28.53
CA LYS A 673 -59.60 -26.80 -27.06
C LYS A 673 -60.18 -28.04 -26.39
N TYR A 674 -61.34 -28.51 -26.84
CA TYR A 674 -62.08 -29.59 -26.14
C TYR A 674 -61.96 -30.97 -26.78
N LYS A 675 -61.39 -31.05 -28.00
CA LYS A 675 -61.05 -32.26 -28.77
C LYS A 675 -62.19 -33.24 -29.08
N THR A 676 -63.37 -33.04 -28.48
CA THR A 676 -64.56 -33.89 -28.64
C THR A 676 -65.77 -33.01 -28.92
N THR A 677 -66.60 -33.45 -29.86
CA THR A 677 -67.81 -32.70 -30.29
C THR A 677 -68.79 -32.48 -29.13
N THR A 678 -68.84 -33.40 -28.16
CA THR A 678 -69.73 -33.31 -26.99
C THR A 678 -69.32 -32.19 -26.03
N LYS A 679 -68.02 -32.08 -25.70
CA LYS A 679 -67.52 -31.02 -24.82
C LYS A 679 -67.52 -29.65 -25.50
N ALA A 680 -67.18 -29.60 -26.80
CA ALA A 680 -67.28 -28.38 -27.60
C ALA A 680 -68.72 -27.85 -27.67
N ALA A 681 -69.70 -28.74 -27.84
CA ALA A 681 -71.12 -28.38 -27.86
C ALA A 681 -71.62 -27.81 -26.52
N GLN A 682 -71.18 -28.38 -25.39
CA GLN A 682 -71.48 -27.85 -24.06
C GLN A 682 -70.90 -26.45 -23.86
N ALA A 683 -69.65 -26.23 -24.26
CA ALA A 683 -68.99 -24.92 -24.14
C ALA A 683 -69.66 -23.85 -25.02
N LEU A 684 -70.06 -24.21 -26.24
CA LEU A 684 -70.73 -23.32 -27.19
C LEU A 684 -72.25 -23.19 -26.96
N LYS A 685 -72.83 -23.98 -26.04
CA LYS A 685 -74.28 -24.03 -25.74
C LYS A 685 -75.15 -24.32 -26.98
N ILE A 686 -74.67 -25.19 -27.86
CA ILE A 686 -75.42 -25.69 -29.04
C ILE A 686 -75.47 -27.21 -29.04
N SER A 687 -76.26 -27.82 -29.93
CA SER A 687 -76.36 -29.29 -29.98
C SER A 687 -75.09 -29.93 -30.54
N GLN A 688 -74.73 -31.12 -30.05
CA GLN A 688 -73.59 -31.91 -30.56
C GLN A 688 -73.69 -32.13 -32.08
N SER A 689 -74.91 -32.37 -32.58
CA SER A 689 -75.15 -32.56 -34.01
C SER A 689 -74.91 -31.28 -34.84
N ALA A 690 -75.09 -30.10 -34.24
CA ALA A 690 -74.79 -28.82 -34.89
C ALA A 690 -73.27 -28.59 -34.98
N VAL A 691 -72.53 -28.84 -33.90
CA VAL A 691 -71.05 -28.76 -33.90
C VAL A 691 -70.47 -29.73 -34.92
N SER A 692 -70.89 -31.00 -34.90
CA SER A 692 -70.39 -32.02 -35.83
C SER A 692 -70.68 -31.68 -37.29
N ARG A 693 -71.90 -31.22 -37.63
CA ARG A 693 -72.26 -30.81 -38.98
C ARG A 693 -71.44 -29.61 -39.46
N LYS A 694 -71.28 -28.59 -38.61
CA LYS A 694 -70.54 -27.36 -38.96
C LYS A 694 -69.04 -27.64 -39.09
N TYR A 695 -68.44 -28.38 -38.16
CA TYR A 695 -67.04 -28.78 -38.21
C TYR A 695 -66.70 -29.63 -39.45
N ASN A 696 -67.55 -30.60 -39.80
CA ASN A 696 -67.36 -31.40 -41.02
C ASN A 696 -67.54 -30.57 -42.31
N LYS A 697 -68.43 -29.57 -42.31
CA LYS A 697 -68.59 -28.64 -43.44
C LYS A 697 -67.31 -27.79 -43.63
N ILE A 698 -66.72 -27.32 -42.53
CA ILE A 698 -65.46 -26.55 -42.52
C ILE A 698 -64.30 -27.41 -43.05
N LEU A 699 -64.13 -28.63 -42.52
CA LEU A 699 -63.07 -29.55 -42.98
C LEU A 699 -63.20 -29.91 -44.47
N LYS A 700 -64.43 -30.10 -44.97
CA LYS A 700 -64.66 -30.35 -46.41
C LYS A 700 -64.29 -29.14 -47.26
N LYS A 701 -64.60 -27.92 -46.80
CA LYS A 701 -64.25 -26.67 -47.50
C LYS A 701 -62.73 -26.49 -47.56
N GLN A 702 -62.01 -26.78 -46.48
CA GLN A 702 -60.55 -26.75 -46.42
C GLN A 702 -59.90 -27.82 -47.31
N ASN A 703 -60.45 -29.04 -47.33
CA ASN A 703 -59.94 -30.11 -48.21
C ASN A 703 -60.21 -29.83 -49.70
N GLN A 704 -61.27 -29.10 -50.05
CA GLN A 704 -61.54 -28.69 -51.44
C GLN A 704 -60.61 -27.56 -51.92
N LEU A 705 -60.15 -26.69 -51.02
CA LEU A 705 -59.16 -25.65 -51.33
C LEU A 705 -57.78 -26.26 -51.62
N HIS A 706 -57.36 -27.29 -50.86
CA HIS A 706 -56.08 -27.97 -51.08
C HIS A 706 -56.02 -28.81 -52.38
N VAL A 707 -57.16 -29.26 -52.91
CA VAL A 707 -57.22 -30.04 -54.17
C VAL A 707 -57.23 -29.15 -55.42
N ASN A 708 -57.52 -27.85 -55.31
CA ASN A 708 -57.47 -26.90 -56.43
C ASN A 708 -56.13 -26.16 -56.56
N GLU A 709 -55.21 -26.32 -55.59
CA GLU A 709 -53.83 -25.80 -55.63
C GLU A 709 -52.77 -26.90 -55.89
N SER A 710 -53.21 -28.14 -56.13
CA SER A 710 -52.39 -29.28 -56.56
C SER A 710 -52.76 -29.67 -58.00
#